data_AF-A0A0B4XPC8-F1
#
_entry.id   AF-A0A0B4XPC8-F1
#
_cell.length_a   1.000
_cell.length_b   1.000
_cell.length_c   1.000
_cell.angle_alpha   90.00
_cell.angle_beta   90.00
_cell.angle_gamma   90.00
#
_symmetry.space_group_name_H-M   'P 1'
#
loop_
_entity.id
_entity.type
_entity.pdbx_description
1 polymer ?
#
loop_
_entity_poly.entity_id
_entity_poly.type
_entity_poly.pdbx_seq_one_letter_code
_entity_poly.pdbx_strand_id
1 'polypeptide(L)'
;MLMLLAVLAGCNGKEDFSDVDLPGCPAGGLCEEQPSGDVLVEFVGPRFINLGYRCGTSVSRISGEPQEIGGRIVPAGAALCPEGVNTVDFFLGDGLYLGNSLLIGRAALPQTAILTQVGEDGTNWGIVRLTVADIVNTARRLPASDDRVRNRAALLLALDSDPATDDVEIHPALQGRDGLINMRYTELVQGNSLETEDYTDFTDDWTPLLTALAEEDDLPVTYIFPDEATVTQRTAYGMDLTRSGLFTMAFQESELAILELIGTDKQRADEYIGALEGSLLILPTGEALGLVNVLLSYFPGGTEEAETEQDTITFQRGAGLNSELALQNMAMQGLMNTDVNTNLTMTGRMLGDFLYNGVQGQNGTDVGLNMPGMTYTLETTDFGRINGSFLGTSSADMLLKDPDPAPVGLPMRMARSGVGASSIDQDALDAATGFYSLVLRRGCTAAEQSNDTLCTDIVEKNKVNYPQEYEVDEDEVDPITFTFVRDTPRGNAGTGLDEMLIEIRRVGEHAIIFAGQNGACPSGNSATDFPIGYVSRTFADAGVPTSVNVAIMMTSDAAEMSNLYQFGTEIQGRIALTPMDRPMYRLSDDSFDNEVAAQWIDRFLPVKYYRDLDLGEDETMTNDQSQTLLSYVQGSVDLTYLGSTCPP
;
A
#
# COMPACT_ATOMS: atom_id res chain seq x y z
N MET A 1 -19.40 -60.69 4.50
CA MET A 1 -18.67 -61.71 5.27
C MET A 1 -18.13 -61.01 6.51
N LEU A 2 -18.69 -61.37 7.68
CA LEU A 2 -18.27 -61.12 9.08
C LEU A 2 -17.69 -59.75 9.47
N MET A 3 -18.45 -58.94 10.24
CA MET A 3 -18.48 -58.88 11.72
C MET A 3 -17.19 -58.34 12.35
N LEU A 4 -17.27 -57.14 12.94
CA LEU A 4 -17.05 -56.98 14.38
C LEU A 4 -17.79 -55.73 14.90
N LEU A 5 -18.80 -56.01 15.71
CA LEU A 5 -19.63 -55.09 16.51
C LEU A 5 -19.65 -55.76 17.89
N ALA A 6 -19.00 -55.16 18.89
CA ALA A 6 -18.93 -55.58 20.30
C ALA A 6 -17.87 -54.70 20.98
N VAL A 7 -18.08 -53.98 22.10
CA VAL A 7 -19.06 -54.08 23.19
C VAL A 7 -19.15 -52.71 23.87
N LEU A 8 -20.35 -52.15 23.99
CA LEU A 8 -20.72 -51.32 25.16
C LEU A 8 -22.23 -51.43 25.38
N ALA A 9 -22.62 -52.59 25.88
CA ALA A 9 -23.86 -52.77 26.62
C ALA A 9 -23.56 -53.73 27.78
N GLY A 10 -23.54 -53.21 29.01
CA GLY A 10 -23.44 -54.04 30.21
C GLY A 10 -22.60 -53.48 31.36
N CYS A 11 -22.89 -52.27 31.82
CA CYS A 11 -22.74 -51.95 33.24
C CYS A 11 -24.07 -51.42 33.79
N ASN A 12 -24.35 -51.81 35.02
CA ASN A 12 -25.65 -51.92 35.63
C ASN A 12 -26.09 -50.57 36.26
N GLY A 13 -27.36 -50.22 36.03
CA GLY A 13 -28.25 -49.33 36.81
C GLY A 13 -27.70 -48.22 37.73
N LYS A 14 -28.20 -47.00 37.46
CA LYS A 14 -28.34 -45.82 38.34
C LYS A 14 -27.16 -44.84 38.49
N GLU A 15 -26.49 -44.50 37.39
CA GLU A 15 -25.75 -43.24 37.37
C GLU A 15 -26.26 -42.37 36.23
N ASP A 16 -26.69 -41.18 36.62
CA ASP A 16 -27.22 -40.13 35.78
C ASP A 16 -26.05 -39.52 35.00
N PHE A 17 -26.04 -39.68 33.68
CA PHE A 17 -25.04 -39.05 32.82
C PHE A 17 -25.51 -37.68 32.32
N SER A 18 -26.57 -37.09 32.89
CA SER A 18 -26.96 -35.72 32.57
C SER A 18 -26.03 -34.66 33.18
N ASP A 19 -25.14 -35.04 34.10
CA ASP A 19 -24.17 -34.16 34.77
C ASP A 19 -22.69 -34.42 34.37
N VAL A 20 -22.42 -35.28 33.37
CA VAL A 20 -21.07 -35.45 32.84
C VAL A 20 -20.99 -34.82 31.46
N ASP A 21 -20.57 -33.55 31.45
CA ASP A 21 -20.12 -32.85 30.25
C ASP A 21 -18.78 -33.47 29.83
N LEU A 22 -18.84 -34.66 29.23
CA LEU A 22 -17.65 -35.33 28.69
C LEU A 22 -17.07 -34.40 27.60
N PRO A 23 -15.78 -34.02 27.70
CA PRO A 23 -15.12 -33.15 26.73
C PRO A 23 -14.88 -33.91 25.42
N GLY A 24 -15.95 -34.21 24.70
CA GLY A 24 -15.88 -34.72 23.35
C GLY A 24 -15.73 -33.56 22.39
N CYS A 25 -14.72 -33.62 21.53
CA CYS A 25 -14.68 -32.74 20.36
C CYS A 25 -15.96 -32.94 19.55
N PRO A 26 -16.56 -31.88 18.99
CA PRO A 26 -17.69 -32.03 18.10
C PRO A 26 -17.34 -33.06 17.02
N ALA A 27 -18.25 -34.00 16.73
CA ALA A 27 -17.96 -35.04 15.76
C ALA A 27 -17.64 -34.42 14.38
N GLY A 28 -16.36 -34.50 13.97
CA GLY A 28 -15.84 -33.88 12.74
C GLY A 28 -15.21 -32.49 12.89
N GLY A 29 -15.13 -31.93 14.11
CA GLY A 29 -14.46 -30.66 14.42
C GLY A 29 -13.01 -30.82 14.88
N LEU A 30 -12.24 -29.73 14.86
CA LEU A 30 -10.89 -29.66 15.40
C LEU A 30 -10.94 -29.74 16.94
N CYS A 31 -10.04 -30.53 17.54
CA CYS A 31 -9.93 -30.70 18.99
C CYS A 31 -8.93 -29.73 19.65
N GLU A 32 -8.05 -29.14 18.85
CA GLU A 32 -6.97 -28.25 19.27
C GLU A 32 -6.86 -27.14 18.24
N GLU A 33 -6.34 -26.00 18.68
CA GLU A 33 -5.98 -24.89 17.80
C GLU A 33 -4.82 -25.31 16.90
N GLN A 34 -4.96 -25.03 15.61
CA GLN A 34 -4.02 -25.47 14.59
C GLN A 34 -3.75 -24.31 13.64
N PRO A 35 -2.83 -23.38 14.00
CA PRO A 35 -2.36 -22.39 13.06
C PRO A 35 -1.63 -23.11 11.92
N SER A 36 -2.00 -22.83 10.67
CA SER A 36 -1.35 -23.39 9.48
C SER A 36 -1.57 -22.52 8.27
N GLY A 37 -0.59 -22.46 7.37
CA GLY A 37 -0.72 -21.79 6.09
C GLY A 37 0.52 -21.04 5.63
N ASP A 38 0.32 -20.20 4.62
CA ASP A 38 1.36 -19.46 3.88
C ASP A 38 1.01 -17.98 3.70
N VAL A 39 -0.17 -17.55 4.19
CA VAL A 39 -0.66 -16.18 4.10
C VAL A 39 -0.78 -15.58 5.49
N LEU A 40 -0.05 -14.50 5.73
CA LEU A 40 -0.14 -13.66 6.92
C LEU A 40 -1.27 -12.64 6.75
N VAL A 41 -2.14 -12.56 7.74
CA VAL A 41 -3.17 -11.52 7.84
C VAL A 41 -2.85 -10.64 9.05
N GLU A 42 -2.56 -9.37 8.79
CA GLU A 42 -2.10 -8.40 9.79
C GLU A 42 -3.12 -7.27 9.96
N PHE A 43 -3.36 -6.87 11.21
CA PHE A 43 -4.04 -5.61 11.49
C PHE A 43 -3.06 -4.44 11.48
N VAL A 44 -3.52 -3.32 10.90
CA VAL A 44 -2.75 -2.08 10.79
C VAL A 44 -3.39 -0.99 11.66
N GLY A 45 -2.54 -0.20 12.33
CA GLY A 45 -2.96 0.67 13.42
C GLY A 45 -2.77 -0.09 14.75
N PRO A 46 -3.83 -0.40 15.51
CA PRO A 46 -3.71 -1.32 16.64
C PRO A 46 -3.41 -2.73 16.12
N ARG A 47 -2.26 -3.29 16.53
CA ARG A 47 -2.01 -4.72 16.38
C ARG A 47 -2.72 -5.44 17.51
N PHE A 48 -3.32 -6.59 17.23
CA PHE A 48 -4.07 -7.33 18.23
C PHE A 48 -3.32 -8.60 18.62
N ILE A 49 -3.16 -8.81 19.92
CA ILE A 49 -2.62 -10.03 20.51
C ILE A 49 -3.77 -10.80 21.15
N ASN A 50 -3.72 -12.14 21.08
CA ASN A 50 -4.74 -13.05 21.60
C ASN A 50 -6.14 -12.92 20.97
N LEU A 51 -6.31 -12.13 19.91
CA LEU A 51 -7.54 -12.11 19.12
C LEU A 51 -7.68 -13.44 18.36
N GLY A 52 -8.84 -14.09 18.50
CA GLY A 52 -9.14 -15.34 17.82
C GLY A 52 -9.38 -15.13 16.33
N TYR A 53 -8.90 -16.07 15.51
CA TYR A 53 -9.14 -16.08 14.07
C TYR A 53 -9.47 -17.48 13.54
N ARG A 54 -10.24 -17.52 12.45
CA ARG A 54 -10.57 -18.73 11.71
C ARG A 54 -10.54 -18.48 10.21
N CYS A 55 -9.73 -19.24 9.49
CA CYS A 55 -9.64 -19.20 8.03
C CYS A 55 -9.35 -20.62 7.49
N GLY A 56 -10.33 -21.19 6.77
CA GLY A 56 -10.24 -22.56 6.28
C GLY A 56 -10.10 -23.56 7.43
N THR A 57 -9.00 -24.32 7.42
CA THR A 57 -8.65 -25.27 8.48
C THR A 57 -7.85 -24.66 9.62
N SER A 58 -7.41 -23.40 9.48
CA SER A 58 -6.63 -22.71 10.51
C SER A 58 -7.58 -22.04 11.50
N VAL A 59 -7.47 -22.43 12.77
CA VAL A 59 -8.18 -21.82 13.91
C VAL A 59 -7.15 -21.66 15.01
N SER A 60 -6.89 -20.42 15.42
CA SER A 60 -5.92 -20.10 16.46
C SER A 60 -6.14 -18.67 16.98
N ARG A 61 -5.18 -18.15 17.73
CA ARG A 61 -5.10 -16.75 18.16
C ARG A 61 -3.84 -16.08 17.63
N ILE A 62 -3.90 -14.78 17.46
CA ILE A 62 -2.74 -13.98 17.06
C ILE A 62 -1.72 -13.97 18.21
N SER A 63 -0.48 -14.34 17.94
CA SER A 63 0.60 -14.36 18.94
C SER A 63 1.24 -12.99 19.09
N GLY A 64 1.59 -12.61 20.32
CA GLY A 64 2.40 -11.41 20.61
C GLY A 64 3.89 -11.62 20.35
N GLU A 65 4.31 -12.87 20.19
CA GLU A 65 5.71 -13.25 19.95
C GLU A 65 5.84 -14.07 18.65
N PRO A 66 6.99 -14.02 17.96
CA PRO A 66 7.26 -14.89 16.82
C PRO A 66 7.10 -16.38 17.21
N GLN A 67 6.49 -17.18 16.34
CA GLN A 67 6.24 -18.60 16.59
C GLN A 67 6.82 -19.49 15.49
N GLU A 68 7.43 -20.61 15.87
CA GLU A 68 7.84 -21.64 14.92
C GLU A 68 6.68 -22.59 14.61
N ILE A 69 6.14 -22.52 13.40
CA ILE A 69 5.01 -23.35 12.94
C ILE A 69 5.41 -24.02 11.64
N GLY A 70 5.36 -25.36 11.60
CA GLY A 70 5.71 -26.12 10.40
C GLY A 70 7.16 -25.92 9.92
N GLY A 71 8.08 -25.52 10.82
CA GLY A 71 9.48 -25.24 10.51
C GLY A 71 9.73 -23.87 9.88
N ARG A 72 8.79 -22.92 10.01
CA ARG A 72 8.91 -21.52 9.57
C ARG A 72 8.64 -20.58 10.73
N ILE A 73 9.27 -19.40 10.72
CA ILE A 73 9.02 -18.37 11.74
C ILE A 73 7.86 -17.49 11.28
N VAL A 74 6.74 -17.62 11.98
CA VAL A 74 5.57 -16.74 11.83
C VAL A 74 5.81 -15.50 12.69
N PRO A 75 5.75 -14.28 12.13
CA PRO A 75 5.97 -13.07 12.90
C PRO A 75 4.84 -12.84 13.90
N ALA A 76 5.15 -12.09 14.97
CA ALA A 76 4.17 -11.62 15.93
C ALA A 76 3.09 -10.75 15.26
N GLY A 77 1.88 -10.72 15.83
CA GLY A 77 0.80 -9.83 15.41
C GLY A 77 0.10 -10.25 14.10
N ALA A 78 0.41 -11.42 13.55
CA ALA A 78 -0.21 -11.93 12.33
C ALA A 78 -1.05 -13.19 12.59
N ALA A 79 -2.20 -13.29 11.92
CA ALA A 79 -2.93 -14.54 11.77
C ALA A 79 -2.36 -15.34 10.59
N LEU A 80 -2.30 -16.66 10.71
CA LEU A 80 -1.76 -17.54 9.68
C LEU A 80 -2.87 -18.31 8.98
N CYS A 81 -3.08 -18.03 7.69
CA CYS A 81 -4.13 -18.61 6.88
C CYS A 81 -3.56 -19.50 5.75
N PRO A 82 -4.22 -20.64 5.46
CA PRO A 82 -3.87 -21.47 4.31
C PRO A 82 -4.07 -20.71 2.99
N GLU A 83 -3.22 -20.98 2.02
CA GLU A 83 -3.41 -20.51 0.65
C GLU A 83 -4.75 -21.01 0.09
N GLY A 84 -5.40 -20.22 -0.77
CA GLY A 84 -6.67 -20.62 -1.40
C GLY A 84 -7.92 -20.44 -0.52
N VAL A 85 -7.77 -19.91 0.71
CA VAL A 85 -8.90 -19.60 1.58
C VAL A 85 -9.51 -18.25 1.19
N ASN A 86 -10.83 -18.22 1.04
CA ASN A 86 -11.55 -17.04 0.55
C ASN A 86 -11.88 -16.00 1.63
N THR A 87 -11.86 -16.37 2.90
CA THR A 87 -12.29 -15.51 4.02
C THR A 87 -11.57 -15.82 5.32
N VAL A 88 -11.45 -14.82 6.20
CA VAL A 88 -11.04 -14.96 7.60
C VAL A 88 -12.09 -14.35 8.53
N ASP A 89 -12.43 -15.06 9.60
CA ASP A 89 -13.26 -14.61 10.70
C ASP A 89 -12.38 -14.19 11.87
N PHE A 90 -12.67 -13.06 12.51
CA PHE A 90 -12.07 -12.66 13.78
C PHE A 90 -13.11 -12.70 14.89
N PHE A 91 -12.76 -13.26 16.04
CA PHE A 91 -13.72 -13.50 17.12
C PHE A 91 -13.09 -13.42 18.51
N LEU A 92 -13.94 -13.26 19.53
CA LEU A 92 -13.62 -13.43 20.94
C LEU A 92 -14.30 -14.69 21.49
N GLY A 93 -13.61 -15.46 22.34
CA GLY A 93 -14.13 -16.68 22.96
C GLY A 93 -13.50 -17.96 22.40
N ASP A 94 -14.32 -19.00 22.21
CA ASP A 94 -13.84 -20.31 21.73
C ASP A 94 -14.07 -20.46 20.22
N GLY A 95 -12.98 -20.67 19.47
CA GLY A 95 -13.03 -20.86 18.02
C GLY A 95 -13.42 -22.27 17.56
N LEU A 96 -13.35 -23.25 18.47
CA LEU A 96 -13.55 -24.67 18.18
C LEU A 96 -15.01 -25.11 18.41
N TYR A 97 -15.74 -24.41 19.28
CA TYR A 97 -17.14 -24.69 19.59
C TYR A 97 -18.09 -23.66 18.95
N LEU A 98 -18.86 -24.11 17.95
CA LEU A 98 -19.84 -23.27 17.26
C LEU A 98 -20.96 -22.82 18.22
N GLY A 99 -21.09 -21.51 18.41
CA GLY A 99 -22.23 -20.88 19.10
C GLY A 99 -21.88 -20.06 20.34
N ASN A 100 -20.67 -20.22 20.89
CA ASN A 100 -20.21 -19.55 22.11
C ASN A 100 -18.99 -18.65 21.85
N SER A 101 -19.05 -17.90 20.75
CA SER A 101 -18.01 -16.96 20.33
C SER A 101 -18.65 -15.70 19.79
N LEU A 102 -18.12 -14.54 20.14
CA LEU A 102 -18.51 -13.27 19.54
C LEU A 102 -17.74 -13.06 18.24
N LEU A 103 -18.42 -13.08 17.10
CA LEU A 103 -17.82 -12.67 15.83
C LEU A 103 -17.62 -11.16 15.82
N ILE A 104 -16.37 -10.72 15.75
CA ILE A 104 -16.00 -9.31 15.62
C ILE A 104 -16.16 -8.86 14.17
N GLY A 105 -15.70 -9.67 13.22
CA GLY A 105 -15.85 -9.34 11.80
C GLY A 105 -15.33 -10.44 10.89
N ARG A 106 -15.59 -10.28 9.59
CA ARG A 106 -15.15 -11.19 8.54
C ARG A 106 -14.51 -10.37 7.42
N ALA A 107 -13.34 -10.79 6.98
CA ALA A 107 -12.70 -10.26 5.78
C ALA A 107 -12.68 -11.29 4.66
N ALA A 108 -12.94 -10.85 3.42
CA ALA A 108 -12.58 -11.60 2.22
C ALA A 108 -11.06 -11.53 1.96
N LEU A 109 -10.47 -12.64 1.53
CA LEU A 109 -9.04 -12.74 1.24
C LEU A 109 -8.79 -12.87 -0.27
N PRO A 110 -7.82 -12.12 -0.82
CA PRO A 110 -7.43 -12.23 -2.22
C PRO A 110 -6.81 -13.62 -2.52
N GLN A 111 -7.04 -14.13 -3.73
CA GLN A 111 -6.59 -15.46 -4.16
C GLN A 111 -5.35 -15.44 -5.05
N THR A 112 -5.15 -14.37 -5.82
CA THR A 112 -4.15 -14.36 -6.91
C THR A 112 -3.23 -13.17 -6.88
N ALA A 113 -3.61 -12.09 -6.21
CA ALA A 113 -2.83 -10.87 -6.12
C ALA A 113 -2.48 -10.57 -4.65
N ILE A 114 -1.80 -11.53 -4.00
CA ILE A 114 -1.31 -11.35 -2.63
C ILE A 114 0.09 -10.76 -2.73
N LEU A 115 0.34 -9.66 -2.01
CA LEU A 115 1.68 -9.10 -1.90
C LEU A 115 2.58 -10.12 -1.20
N THR A 116 3.85 -10.19 -1.58
CA THR A 116 4.82 -11.07 -0.93
C THR A 116 5.74 -10.24 -0.04
N GLN A 117 5.98 -10.72 1.18
CA GLN A 117 6.96 -10.16 2.09
C GLN A 117 7.97 -11.24 2.47
N VAL A 118 9.25 -10.88 2.50
CA VAL A 118 10.31 -11.73 3.03
C VAL A 118 10.34 -11.54 4.56
N GLY A 119 10.16 -12.63 5.30
CA GLY A 119 10.31 -12.68 6.75
C GLY A 119 11.78 -12.59 7.18
N GLU A 120 12.01 -12.35 8.46
CA GLU A 120 13.37 -12.24 9.03
C GLU A 120 14.21 -13.51 8.86
N ASP A 121 13.55 -14.67 8.75
CA ASP A 121 14.16 -15.97 8.49
C ASP A 121 14.41 -16.25 6.99
N GLY A 122 14.11 -15.29 6.12
CA GLY A 122 14.20 -15.42 4.66
C GLY A 122 12.98 -16.11 4.02
N THR A 123 11.93 -16.41 4.79
CA THR A 123 10.71 -17.05 4.27
C THR A 123 9.85 -16.05 3.49
N ASN A 124 9.37 -16.44 2.31
CA ASN A 124 8.37 -15.65 1.59
C ASN A 124 6.97 -15.93 2.12
N TRP A 125 6.30 -14.89 2.59
CA TRP A 125 4.92 -14.92 3.06
C TRP A 125 4.02 -14.14 2.10
N GLY A 126 2.86 -14.70 1.76
CA GLY A 126 1.77 -13.86 1.26
C GLY A 126 1.28 -12.96 2.38
N ILE A 127 1.04 -11.67 2.13
CA ILE A 127 0.56 -10.74 3.15
C ILE A 127 -0.74 -10.06 2.73
N VAL A 128 -1.69 -10.00 3.68
CA VAL A 128 -2.94 -9.26 3.58
C VAL A 128 -3.04 -8.34 4.79
N ARG A 129 -3.26 -7.05 4.55
CA ARG A 129 -3.38 -6.06 5.61
C ARG A 129 -4.77 -5.51 5.71
N LEU A 130 -5.26 -5.50 6.94
CA LEU A 130 -6.63 -5.12 7.25
C LEU A 130 -6.63 -4.09 8.38
N THR A 131 -7.69 -3.30 8.41
CA THR A 131 -8.07 -2.48 9.54
C THR A 131 -9.36 -3.03 10.14
N VAL A 132 -9.76 -2.53 11.31
CA VAL A 132 -11.08 -2.85 11.87
C VAL A 132 -12.22 -2.47 10.90
N ALA A 133 -12.03 -1.46 10.05
CA ALA A 133 -13.02 -1.11 9.03
C ALA A 133 -13.18 -2.17 7.93
N ASP A 134 -12.11 -2.89 7.59
CA ASP A 134 -12.11 -3.89 6.50
C ASP A 134 -12.80 -5.20 6.89
N ILE A 135 -12.90 -5.50 8.18
CA ILE A 135 -13.60 -6.69 8.70
C ILE A 135 -15.12 -6.46 8.90
N VAL A 136 -15.59 -5.21 8.78
CA VAL A 136 -17.02 -4.87 8.80
C VAL A 136 -17.60 -5.00 7.41
N ASN A 137 -16.91 -4.43 6.42
CA ASN A 137 -17.27 -4.54 5.02
C ASN A 137 -16.01 -4.51 4.14
N THR A 138 -15.53 -5.69 3.75
CA THR A 138 -14.25 -5.85 3.05
C THR A 138 -14.19 -5.17 1.70
N ALA A 139 -15.34 -5.03 1.02
CA ALA A 139 -15.37 -4.43 -0.31
C ALA A 139 -15.48 -2.90 -0.24
N ARG A 140 -16.24 -2.39 0.73
CA ARG A 140 -16.42 -0.96 0.91
C ARG A 140 -16.04 -0.61 2.32
N ARG A 141 -14.74 -0.34 2.50
CA ARG A 141 -14.20 0.19 3.76
C ARG A 141 -15.07 1.37 4.20
N LEU A 142 -15.61 1.25 5.40
CA LEU A 142 -16.46 2.27 5.99
C LEU A 142 -15.61 3.32 6.72
N PRO A 143 -16.12 4.55 6.92
CA PRO A 143 -15.44 5.54 7.73
C PRO A 143 -15.19 5.05 9.15
N ALA A 144 -14.09 5.50 9.78
CA ALA A 144 -13.79 5.18 11.19
C ALA A 144 -14.92 5.57 12.17
N SER A 145 -15.70 6.59 11.82
CA SER A 145 -16.84 7.08 12.60
C SER A 145 -18.15 6.33 12.36
N ASP A 146 -18.19 5.38 11.42
CA ASP A 146 -19.35 4.49 11.25
C ASP A 146 -19.51 3.69 12.55
N ASP A 147 -20.73 3.66 13.09
CA ASP A 147 -21.07 3.05 14.37
C ASP A 147 -20.58 1.60 14.45
N ARG A 148 -20.69 0.84 13.35
CA ARG A 148 -20.26 -0.55 13.29
C ARG A 148 -18.74 -0.68 13.41
N VAL A 149 -17.99 0.23 12.81
CA VAL A 149 -16.52 0.26 12.87
C VAL A 149 -16.08 0.73 14.26
N ARG A 150 -16.59 1.88 14.69
CA ARG A 150 -16.31 2.50 16.00
C ARG A 150 -16.55 1.51 17.13
N ASN A 151 -17.70 0.86 17.18
CA ASN A 151 -18.08 -0.03 18.27
C ASN A 151 -17.16 -1.26 18.36
N ARG A 152 -16.75 -1.84 17.23
CA ARG A 152 -15.79 -2.96 17.22
C ARG A 152 -14.42 -2.54 17.71
N ALA A 153 -13.92 -1.39 17.25
CA ALA A 153 -12.65 -0.85 17.72
C ALA A 153 -12.71 -0.51 19.21
N ALA A 154 -13.80 0.12 19.67
CA ALA A 154 -14.03 0.47 21.07
C ALA A 154 -14.03 -0.77 21.98
N LEU A 155 -14.73 -1.84 21.58
CA LEU A 155 -14.75 -3.09 22.35
C LEU A 155 -13.35 -3.69 22.45
N LEU A 156 -12.63 -3.82 21.33
CA LEU A 156 -11.29 -4.41 21.35
C LEU A 156 -10.32 -3.58 22.21
N LEU A 157 -10.35 -2.26 22.10
CA LEU A 157 -9.52 -1.36 22.91
C LEU A 157 -9.86 -1.41 24.40
N ALA A 158 -11.14 -1.60 24.76
CA ALA A 158 -11.57 -1.68 26.15
C ALA A 158 -11.17 -3.01 26.83
N LEU A 159 -10.87 -4.04 26.04
CA LEU A 159 -10.45 -5.37 26.50
C LEU A 159 -8.93 -5.52 26.58
N ASP A 160 -8.20 -4.44 26.34
CA ASP A 160 -6.74 -4.39 26.40
C ASP A 160 -6.24 -4.62 27.82
N SER A 161 -5.43 -5.66 28.01
CA SER A 161 -4.82 -5.99 29.30
C SER A 161 -3.49 -5.28 29.54
N ASP A 162 -2.86 -4.72 28.50
CA ASP A 162 -1.60 -3.98 28.62
C ASP A 162 -1.63 -2.63 27.86
N PRO A 163 -2.34 -1.63 28.42
CA PRO A 163 -2.44 -0.31 27.80
C PRO A 163 -1.13 0.49 27.83
N ALA A 164 -0.04 -0.08 28.40
CA ALA A 164 1.28 0.56 28.36
C ALA A 164 2.02 0.30 27.03
N THR A 165 1.54 -0.64 26.22
CA THR A 165 2.06 -0.89 24.87
C THR A 165 1.13 -0.32 23.79
N ASP A 166 1.64 -0.19 22.56
CA ASP A 166 0.82 0.23 21.42
C ASP A 166 -0.03 -0.94 20.86
N ASP A 167 0.33 -2.17 21.21
CA ASP A 167 -0.39 -3.38 20.84
C ASP A 167 -1.60 -3.57 21.79
N VAL A 168 -2.72 -4.04 21.26
CA VAL A 168 -3.93 -4.33 22.03
C VAL A 168 -3.91 -5.80 22.41
N GLU A 169 -3.63 -6.10 23.68
CA GLU A 169 -3.60 -7.47 24.17
C GLU A 169 -4.97 -7.87 24.71
N ILE A 170 -5.64 -8.78 24.01
CA ILE A 170 -6.93 -9.29 24.47
C ILE A 170 -6.70 -10.25 25.65
N HIS A 171 -7.35 -9.96 26.78
CA HIS A 171 -7.13 -10.73 27.98
C HIS A 171 -7.45 -12.24 27.81
N PRO A 172 -6.54 -13.17 28.21
CA PRO A 172 -6.75 -14.60 28.04
C PRO A 172 -8.00 -15.17 28.72
N ALA A 173 -8.47 -14.56 29.83
CA ALA A 173 -9.66 -15.04 30.54
C ALA A 173 -10.96 -14.92 29.72
N LEU A 174 -10.97 -14.11 28.66
CA LEU A 174 -12.09 -14.02 27.72
C LEU A 174 -12.16 -15.22 26.77
N GLN A 175 -11.06 -15.96 26.64
CA GLN A 175 -10.80 -16.82 25.50
C GLN A 175 -10.86 -18.32 25.85
N GLY A 176 -11.13 -19.13 24.83
CA GLY A 176 -11.08 -20.58 24.94
C GLY A 176 -12.27 -21.19 25.69
N ARG A 177 -12.21 -22.51 25.89
CA ARG A 177 -13.34 -23.29 26.39
C ARG A 177 -13.77 -22.92 27.80
N ASP A 178 -12.83 -22.67 28.69
CA ASP A 178 -13.15 -22.31 30.08
C ASP A 178 -13.19 -20.78 30.28
N GLY A 179 -13.07 -20.00 29.19
CA GLY A 179 -13.10 -18.54 29.22
C GLY A 179 -14.49 -17.96 29.45
N LEU A 180 -14.52 -16.73 29.96
CA LEU A 180 -15.74 -15.99 30.33
C LEU A 180 -16.77 -15.95 29.20
N ILE A 181 -16.35 -15.70 27.97
CA ILE A 181 -17.27 -15.61 26.82
C ILE A 181 -17.93 -16.95 26.56
N ASN A 182 -17.19 -18.06 26.63
CA ASN A 182 -17.77 -19.38 26.40
C ASN A 182 -18.71 -19.78 27.55
N MET A 183 -18.30 -19.52 28.79
CA MET A 183 -19.02 -19.93 30.00
C MET A 183 -20.27 -19.10 30.29
N ARG A 184 -20.27 -17.81 29.92
CA ARG A 184 -21.34 -16.84 30.23
C ARG A 184 -21.86 -16.12 28.98
N TYR A 185 -21.80 -16.77 27.81
CA TYR A 185 -22.21 -16.17 26.53
C TYR A 185 -23.60 -15.51 26.58
N THR A 186 -24.60 -16.23 27.10
CA THR A 186 -25.98 -15.72 27.19
C THR A 186 -26.11 -14.46 28.05
N GLU A 187 -25.26 -14.33 29.06
CA GLU A 187 -25.31 -13.22 30.01
C GLU A 187 -24.51 -12.01 29.52
N LEU A 188 -23.32 -12.24 28.96
CA LEU A 188 -22.34 -11.19 28.68
C LEU A 188 -22.29 -10.76 27.22
N VAL A 189 -22.85 -11.55 26.30
CA VAL A 189 -22.71 -11.34 24.85
C VAL A 189 -24.06 -11.41 24.14
N GLN A 190 -24.88 -12.41 24.44
CA GLN A 190 -26.14 -12.63 23.75
C GLN A 190 -27.12 -11.48 24.02
N GLY A 191 -27.61 -10.86 22.94
CA GLY A 191 -28.57 -9.75 23.02
C GLY A 191 -27.90 -8.38 22.86
N ASN A 192 -26.59 -8.29 23.05
CA ASN A 192 -25.82 -7.08 22.75
C ASN A 192 -25.56 -6.97 21.25
N SER A 193 -25.46 -5.74 20.75
CA SER A 193 -25.17 -5.46 19.34
C SER A 193 -23.87 -4.70 19.18
N LEU A 194 -23.09 -5.07 18.16
CA LEU A 194 -21.94 -4.27 17.67
C LEU A 194 -22.38 -3.17 16.69
N GLU A 195 -23.67 -3.06 16.40
CA GLU A 195 -24.27 -2.12 15.45
C GLU A 195 -25.20 -1.11 16.15
N THR A 196 -25.02 -0.91 17.46
CA THR A 196 -25.77 0.10 18.21
C THR A 196 -25.31 1.50 17.80
N GLU A 197 -26.23 2.32 17.28
CA GLU A 197 -25.90 3.65 16.75
C GLU A 197 -25.36 4.60 17.84
N ASP A 198 -26.03 4.67 19.00
CA ASP A 198 -25.61 5.53 20.12
C ASP A 198 -24.43 4.90 20.87
N TYR A 199 -23.34 5.67 21.02
CA TYR A 199 -22.12 5.17 21.64
C TYR A 199 -22.30 4.91 23.14
N THR A 200 -23.15 5.67 23.83
CA THR A 200 -23.39 5.48 25.27
C THR A 200 -24.17 4.20 25.50
N ASP A 201 -25.26 4.01 24.75
CA ASP A 201 -26.06 2.77 24.80
C ASP A 201 -25.18 1.55 24.49
N PHE A 202 -24.31 1.66 23.49
CA PHE A 202 -23.31 0.63 23.19
C PHE A 202 -22.41 0.34 24.40
N THR A 203 -21.77 1.36 24.99
CA THR A 203 -20.88 1.13 26.14
C THR A 203 -21.62 0.56 27.35
N ASP A 204 -22.87 0.95 27.58
CA ASP A 204 -23.69 0.45 28.67
C ASP A 204 -24.03 -1.04 28.48
N ASP A 205 -24.40 -1.45 27.27
CA ASP A 205 -24.71 -2.85 26.93
C ASP A 205 -23.50 -3.78 27.14
N TRP A 206 -22.28 -3.30 26.87
CA TRP A 206 -21.05 -4.09 26.96
C TRP A 206 -20.29 -3.94 28.28
N THR A 207 -20.66 -2.99 29.15
CA THR A 207 -20.07 -2.82 30.50
C THR A 207 -20.12 -4.09 31.38
N PRO A 208 -21.18 -4.91 31.35
CA PRO A 208 -21.23 -6.17 32.10
C PRO A 208 -20.07 -7.13 31.77
N LEU A 209 -19.63 -7.17 30.50
CA LEU A 209 -18.48 -8.00 30.09
C LEU A 209 -17.18 -7.50 30.73
N LEU A 210 -16.93 -6.18 30.70
CA LEU A 210 -15.74 -5.58 31.32
C LEU A 210 -15.74 -5.76 32.85
N THR A 211 -16.91 -5.67 33.47
CA THR A 211 -17.09 -5.90 34.91
C THR A 211 -16.76 -7.34 35.28
N ALA A 212 -17.29 -8.31 34.54
CA ALA A 212 -17.00 -9.72 34.75
C ALA A 212 -15.50 -10.04 34.56
N LEU A 213 -14.86 -9.40 33.58
CA LEU A 213 -13.42 -9.54 33.35
C LEU A 213 -12.60 -8.99 34.53
N ALA A 214 -12.96 -7.81 35.04
CA ALA A 214 -12.30 -7.23 36.21
C ALA A 214 -12.46 -8.09 37.48
N GLU A 215 -13.59 -8.81 37.61
CA GLU A 215 -13.85 -9.72 38.74
C GLU A 215 -13.04 -11.02 38.69
N GLU A 216 -12.68 -11.52 37.50
CA GLU A 216 -11.84 -12.72 37.36
C GLU A 216 -10.38 -12.44 37.76
N ASP A 217 -9.91 -11.21 37.61
CA ASP A 217 -8.48 -10.94 37.52
C ASP A 217 -7.82 -10.63 38.87
N ASP A 218 -8.51 -10.09 39.87
CA ASP A 218 -7.90 -9.56 41.12
C ASP A 218 -6.67 -8.62 40.84
N LEU A 219 -6.54 -8.13 39.59
CA LEU A 219 -5.44 -7.35 39.05
C LEU A 219 -5.77 -5.84 39.06
N PRO A 220 -4.76 -4.95 39.04
CA PRO A 220 -4.94 -3.50 39.09
C PRO A 220 -5.37 -2.85 37.77
N VAL A 221 -5.64 -3.61 36.70
CA VAL A 221 -6.03 -3.07 35.39
C VAL A 221 -7.51 -2.68 35.43
N THR A 222 -7.83 -1.44 35.05
CA THR A 222 -9.23 -0.98 34.98
C THR A 222 -9.69 -1.00 33.52
N TYR A 223 -10.53 -1.96 33.18
CA TYR A 223 -11.14 -2.07 31.86
C TYR A 223 -12.22 -1.00 31.68
N ILE A 224 -11.94 0.01 30.84
CA ILE A 224 -12.84 1.14 30.58
C ILE A 224 -12.87 1.40 29.08
N PHE A 225 -14.05 1.71 28.57
CA PHE A 225 -14.19 2.18 27.19
C PHE A 225 -13.47 3.53 26.98
N PRO A 226 -12.61 3.65 25.96
CA PRO A 226 -12.09 4.95 25.55
C PRO A 226 -13.22 5.87 25.09
N ASP A 227 -12.99 7.17 25.05
CA ASP A 227 -13.95 8.09 24.45
C ASP A 227 -14.05 7.90 22.93
N GLU A 228 -15.20 8.24 22.36
CA GLU A 228 -15.51 8.04 20.93
C GLU A 228 -14.49 8.71 20.00
N ALA A 229 -13.96 9.88 20.36
CA ALA A 229 -12.99 10.59 19.52
C ALA A 229 -11.65 9.86 19.48
N THR A 230 -11.17 9.35 20.62
CA THR A 230 -9.97 8.51 20.70
C THR A 230 -10.10 7.23 19.87
N VAL A 231 -11.24 6.54 19.95
CA VAL A 231 -11.50 5.32 19.15
C VAL A 231 -11.45 5.63 17.65
N THR A 232 -12.13 6.70 17.24
CA THR A 232 -12.20 7.13 15.84
C THR A 232 -10.81 7.52 15.33
N GLN A 233 -10.03 8.26 16.11
CA GLN A 233 -8.68 8.69 15.74
C GLN A 233 -7.72 7.50 15.58
N ARG A 234 -7.69 6.56 16.54
CA ARG A 234 -6.85 5.35 16.45
C ARG A 234 -7.20 4.48 15.24
N THR A 235 -8.49 4.37 14.93
CA THR A 235 -8.95 3.62 13.76
C THR A 235 -8.56 4.32 12.47
N ALA A 236 -8.77 5.64 12.39
CA ALA A 236 -8.40 6.44 11.21
C ALA A 236 -6.89 6.36 10.91
N TYR A 237 -6.04 6.35 11.95
CA TYR A 237 -4.60 6.16 11.79
C TYR A 237 -4.22 4.87 11.05
N GLY A 238 -4.82 3.73 11.43
CA GLY A 238 -4.61 2.46 10.71
C GLY A 238 -5.14 2.51 9.27
N MET A 239 -6.26 3.20 9.04
CA MET A 239 -6.82 3.42 7.70
C MET A 239 -5.91 4.27 6.83
N ASP A 240 -5.27 5.30 7.39
CA ASP A 240 -4.34 6.18 6.69
C ASP A 240 -3.06 5.42 6.28
N LEU A 241 -2.50 4.58 7.17
CA LEU A 241 -1.37 3.70 6.86
C LEU A 241 -1.71 2.71 5.74
N THR A 242 -2.84 2.01 5.84
CA THR A 242 -3.28 1.05 4.81
C THR A 242 -3.75 1.70 3.52
N ARG A 243 -3.96 3.02 3.48
CA ARG A 243 -4.23 3.78 2.25
C ARG A 243 -2.94 4.27 1.60
N SER A 244 -1.97 4.70 2.40
CA SER A 244 -0.71 5.24 1.90
C SER A 244 0.16 4.20 1.20
N GLY A 245 1.00 4.61 0.26
CA GLY A 245 1.96 3.72 -0.39
C GLY A 245 2.19 4.07 -1.85
N LEU A 246 3.03 3.25 -2.49
CA LEU A 246 3.27 3.30 -3.92
C LEU A 246 2.31 2.38 -4.65
N PHE A 247 1.75 2.89 -5.73
CA PHE A 247 0.81 2.22 -6.59
C PHE A 247 1.31 2.28 -8.03
N THR A 248 1.20 1.17 -8.72
CA THR A 248 1.39 1.11 -10.17
C THR A 248 0.02 1.18 -10.83
N MET A 249 -0.08 1.95 -11.89
CA MET A 249 -1.27 1.98 -12.74
C MET A 249 -0.93 1.55 -14.15
N ALA A 250 -1.87 0.81 -14.73
CA ALA A 250 -1.72 0.30 -16.07
C ALA A 250 -3.08 0.21 -16.77
N PHE A 251 -3.06 0.61 -18.03
CA PHE A 251 -4.08 0.33 -19.01
C PHE A 251 -3.36 -0.05 -20.31
N GLN A 252 -3.70 -1.21 -20.87
CA GLN A 252 -3.28 -1.61 -22.20
C GLN A 252 -4.49 -2.14 -22.95
N GLU A 253 -4.82 -1.51 -24.06
CA GLU A 253 -5.99 -1.88 -24.85
C GLU A 253 -5.85 -3.25 -25.54
N SER A 254 -4.62 -3.70 -25.80
CA SER A 254 -4.33 -5.03 -26.35
C SER A 254 -4.88 -6.16 -25.48
N GLU A 255 -4.98 -5.95 -24.16
CA GLU A 255 -5.57 -6.91 -23.22
C GLU A 255 -7.11 -7.00 -23.32
N LEU A 256 -7.76 -5.98 -23.88
CA LEU A 256 -9.21 -5.94 -24.06
C LEU A 256 -9.69 -6.69 -25.30
N ALA A 257 -8.79 -7.08 -26.21
CA ALA A 257 -9.14 -7.77 -27.47
C ALA A 257 -9.88 -9.11 -27.26
N ILE A 258 -9.90 -9.65 -26.04
CA ILE A 258 -10.49 -10.95 -25.67
C ILE A 258 -11.70 -10.79 -24.71
N LEU A 259 -12.02 -9.57 -24.26
CA LEU A 259 -12.86 -9.36 -23.10
C LEU A 259 -14.07 -8.44 -23.35
N GLU A 260 -15.22 -8.78 -22.75
CA GLU A 260 -16.44 -7.98 -22.80
C GLU A 260 -16.45 -6.99 -21.62
N LEU A 261 -16.65 -5.70 -21.92
CA LEU A 261 -16.84 -4.69 -20.89
C LEU A 261 -18.18 -4.93 -20.20
N ILE A 262 -18.16 -5.09 -18.88
CA ILE A 262 -19.39 -5.34 -18.11
C ILE A 262 -20.36 -4.18 -18.35
N GLY A 263 -21.52 -4.51 -18.92
CA GLY A 263 -22.60 -3.56 -19.17
C GLY A 263 -22.59 -2.90 -20.54
N THR A 264 -21.82 -3.38 -21.53
CA THR A 264 -21.89 -2.88 -22.92
C THR A 264 -21.94 -4.00 -23.98
N ASP A 265 -22.89 -3.91 -24.92
CA ASP A 265 -23.02 -4.83 -26.08
C ASP A 265 -22.16 -4.39 -27.29
N LYS A 266 -21.04 -3.68 -27.11
CA LYS A 266 -20.47 -2.82 -28.16
C LYS A 266 -19.20 -3.37 -28.85
N GLN A 267 -18.98 -2.97 -30.11
CA GLN A 267 -17.82 -3.33 -30.93
C GLN A 267 -16.65 -2.34 -30.76
N ARG A 268 -15.43 -2.87 -30.73
CA ARG A 268 -14.15 -2.15 -30.58
C ARG A 268 -13.87 -1.22 -31.78
N ALA A 269 -13.21 -0.09 -31.51
CA ALA A 269 -12.55 0.72 -32.53
C ALA A 269 -11.11 0.18 -32.73
N ASP A 270 -10.80 -0.39 -33.90
CA ASP A 270 -9.47 -0.94 -34.19
C ASP A 270 -8.47 0.12 -34.70
N GLU A 271 -8.90 1.39 -34.81
CA GLU A 271 -8.15 2.48 -35.43
C GLU A 271 -7.19 3.20 -34.47
N TYR A 272 -7.39 3.04 -33.16
CA TYR A 272 -6.62 3.64 -32.09
C TYR A 272 -6.20 2.57 -31.10
N ILE A 273 -4.96 2.63 -30.61
CA ILE A 273 -4.44 1.77 -29.54
C ILE A 273 -3.89 2.67 -28.44
N GLY A 274 -4.60 2.70 -27.32
CA GLY A 274 -4.16 3.41 -26.13
C GLY A 274 -3.35 2.54 -25.17
N ALA A 275 -2.29 3.12 -24.61
CA ALA A 275 -1.63 2.59 -23.43
C ALA A 275 -1.35 3.70 -22.41
N LEU A 276 -1.45 3.35 -21.14
CA LEU A 276 -1.11 4.22 -20.03
C LEU A 276 -0.40 3.40 -18.97
N GLU A 277 0.74 3.89 -18.51
CA GLU A 277 1.49 3.28 -17.43
C GLU A 277 2.07 4.37 -16.53
N GLY A 278 1.99 4.18 -15.22
CA GLY A 278 2.49 5.17 -14.29
C GLY A 278 2.68 4.65 -12.88
N SER A 279 3.26 5.52 -12.08
CA SER A 279 3.43 5.30 -10.64
C SER A 279 2.79 6.44 -9.87
N LEU A 280 2.15 6.09 -8.77
CA LEU A 280 1.42 6.99 -7.90
C LEU A 280 1.83 6.74 -6.46
N LEU A 281 2.35 7.77 -5.80
CA LEU A 281 2.56 7.81 -4.37
C LEU A 281 1.32 8.42 -3.70
N ILE A 282 0.68 7.67 -2.82
CA ILE A 282 -0.45 8.15 -2.02
C ILE A 282 0.05 8.42 -0.62
N LEU A 283 -0.09 9.67 -0.18
CA LEU A 283 0.34 10.10 1.14
C LEU A 283 -0.65 9.60 2.22
N PRO A 284 -0.22 9.54 3.50
CA PRO A 284 -1.13 9.29 4.62
C PRO A 284 -2.31 10.26 4.69
N THR A 285 -2.20 11.47 4.15
CA THR A 285 -3.31 12.43 4.02
C THR A 285 -4.35 12.04 2.96
N GLY A 286 -4.02 11.09 2.10
CA GLY A 286 -4.81 10.65 0.95
C GLY A 286 -4.45 11.34 -0.36
N GLU A 287 -3.62 12.40 -0.33
CA GLU A 287 -3.20 13.11 -1.54
C GLU A 287 -2.36 12.21 -2.46
N ALA A 288 -2.65 12.30 -3.76
CA ALA A 288 -2.01 11.52 -4.82
C ALA A 288 -0.94 12.37 -5.52
N LEU A 289 0.29 11.88 -5.52
CA LEU A 289 1.44 12.40 -6.25
C LEU A 289 1.83 11.36 -7.30
N GLY A 290 2.06 11.74 -8.55
CA GLY A 290 2.25 10.75 -9.60
C GLY A 290 2.63 11.29 -10.95
N LEU A 291 3.34 10.46 -11.70
CA LEU A 291 3.53 10.63 -13.13
C LEU A 291 3.08 9.40 -13.87
N VAL A 292 2.49 9.66 -15.02
CA VAL A 292 1.86 8.65 -15.85
C VAL A 292 2.25 8.95 -17.29
N ASN A 293 2.84 7.97 -17.95
CA ASN A 293 3.12 8.04 -19.38
C ASN A 293 1.89 7.56 -20.14
N VAL A 294 1.54 8.31 -21.17
CA VAL A 294 0.43 8.01 -22.08
C VAL A 294 1.02 7.82 -23.45
N LEU A 295 0.61 6.74 -24.10
CA LEU A 295 0.95 6.42 -25.47
C LEU A 295 -0.34 6.25 -26.27
N LEU A 296 -0.40 6.86 -27.45
CA LEU A 296 -1.47 6.67 -28.42
C LEU A 296 -0.84 6.26 -29.75
N SER A 297 -1.21 5.08 -30.25
CA SER A 297 -0.89 4.67 -31.62
C SER A 297 -2.16 4.73 -32.48
N TYR A 298 -2.08 5.25 -33.69
CA TYR A 298 -3.21 5.34 -34.62
C TYR A 298 -2.81 5.04 -36.06
N PHE A 299 -3.78 4.61 -36.87
CA PHE A 299 -3.58 4.20 -38.27
C PHE A 299 -4.22 5.19 -39.24
N PRO A 300 -3.52 6.29 -39.60
CA PRO A 300 -4.11 7.36 -40.39
C PRO A 300 -4.55 6.87 -41.78
N GLY A 301 -5.83 7.02 -42.10
CA GLY A 301 -6.36 6.66 -43.43
C GLY A 301 -6.43 5.16 -43.73
N GLY A 302 -6.33 4.30 -42.71
CA GLY A 302 -6.38 2.83 -42.88
C GLY A 302 -5.12 2.22 -43.47
N THR A 303 -3.97 2.89 -43.30
CA THR A 303 -2.64 2.36 -43.64
C THR A 303 -2.23 1.23 -42.69
N GLU A 304 -1.26 0.40 -43.09
CA GLU A 304 -0.66 -0.62 -42.20
C GLU A 304 0.42 -0.02 -41.27
N GLU A 305 0.84 1.22 -41.51
CA GLU A 305 1.81 1.94 -40.68
C GLU A 305 1.09 2.72 -39.58
N ALA A 306 1.49 2.48 -38.32
CA ALA A 306 0.98 3.16 -37.15
C ALA A 306 1.83 4.40 -36.84
N GLU A 307 1.17 5.55 -36.68
CA GLU A 307 1.78 6.72 -36.07
C GLU A 307 1.62 6.62 -34.55
N THR A 308 2.61 7.08 -33.78
CA THR A 308 2.61 6.99 -32.32
C THR A 308 2.93 8.33 -31.68
N GLU A 309 2.08 8.75 -30.74
CA GLU A 309 2.25 9.96 -29.95
C GLU A 309 2.39 9.60 -28.46
N GLN A 310 3.15 10.42 -27.73
CA GLN A 310 3.42 10.22 -26.30
C GLN A 310 3.25 11.53 -25.51
N ASP A 311 2.69 11.43 -24.31
CA ASP A 311 2.66 12.50 -23.30
C ASP A 311 3.04 11.93 -21.92
N THR A 312 3.46 12.81 -21.02
CA THR A 312 3.58 12.51 -19.59
C THR A 312 2.59 13.40 -18.87
N ILE A 313 1.69 12.80 -18.09
CA ILE A 313 0.65 13.50 -17.35
C ILE A 313 0.92 13.44 -15.84
N THR A 314 0.47 14.47 -15.12
CA THR A 314 0.53 14.55 -13.65
C THR A 314 -0.87 14.75 -13.06
N PHE A 315 -1.02 14.48 -11.76
CA PHE A 315 -2.25 14.70 -11.01
C PHE A 315 -2.40 16.16 -10.59
N GLN A 316 -3.62 16.68 -10.68
CA GLN A 316 -3.96 18.01 -10.17
C GLN A 316 -4.03 18.00 -8.64
N ARG A 317 -3.70 19.14 -8.02
CA ARG A 317 -3.77 19.30 -6.56
C ARG A 317 -5.18 18.97 -6.04
N GLY A 318 -5.24 18.17 -4.98
CA GLY A 318 -6.49 17.67 -4.41
C GLY A 318 -6.99 16.35 -4.99
N ALA A 319 -6.31 15.80 -6.01
CA ALA A 319 -6.46 14.40 -6.40
C ALA A 319 -6.00 13.49 -5.25
N GLY A 320 -6.69 12.37 -5.02
CA GLY A 320 -6.33 11.46 -3.96
C GLY A 320 -7.27 10.27 -3.75
N LEU A 321 -6.98 9.51 -2.70
CA LEU A 321 -7.86 8.51 -2.11
C LEU A 321 -8.43 9.03 -0.80
N ASN A 322 -9.75 8.92 -0.60
CA ASN A 322 -10.33 9.15 0.71
C ASN A 322 -10.09 7.94 1.66
N SER A 323 -10.50 8.07 2.92
CA SER A 323 -10.33 7.01 3.93
C SER A 323 -11.12 5.73 3.61
N GLU A 324 -12.15 5.82 2.78
CA GLU A 324 -12.92 4.67 2.26
C GLU A 324 -12.30 4.06 0.99
N LEU A 325 -11.09 4.47 0.61
CA LEU A 325 -10.37 4.05 -0.60
C LEU A 325 -11.09 4.37 -1.92
N ALA A 326 -11.96 5.38 -1.94
CA ALA A 326 -12.53 5.91 -3.17
C ALA A 326 -11.64 7.02 -3.74
N LEU A 327 -11.46 6.99 -5.06
CA LEU A 327 -10.75 8.04 -5.79
C LEU A 327 -11.54 9.37 -5.71
N GLN A 328 -10.84 10.46 -5.43
CA GLN A 328 -11.40 11.81 -5.30
C GLN A 328 -10.63 12.78 -6.21
N ASN A 329 -11.36 13.58 -6.99
CA ASN A 329 -10.82 14.65 -7.83
C ASN A 329 -9.59 14.24 -8.67
N MET A 330 -9.55 13.00 -9.18
CA MET A 330 -8.41 12.48 -9.95
C MET A 330 -8.35 13.07 -11.37
N ALA A 331 -8.23 14.38 -11.48
CA ALA A 331 -7.96 15.08 -12.72
C ALA A 331 -6.46 15.00 -13.02
N MET A 332 -6.13 14.70 -14.27
CA MET A 332 -4.77 14.58 -14.77
C MET A 332 -4.57 15.47 -16.00
N GLN A 333 -3.39 16.07 -16.11
CA GLN A 333 -3.06 17.00 -17.19
C GLN A 333 -1.68 16.70 -17.78
N GLY A 334 -1.59 16.81 -19.11
CA GLY A 334 -0.34 16.70 -19.85
C GLY A 334 0.70 17.76 -19.49
N LEU A 335 1.96 17.34 -19.45
CA LEU A 335 3.11 18.18 -19.13
C LEU A 335 3.91 18.55 -20.38
N MET A 336 3.77 17.77 -21.45
CA MET A 336 4.62 17.88 -22.62
C MET A 336 4.21 19.02 -23.57
N ASN A 337 3.12 19.76 -23.29
CA ASN A 337 2.67 20.91 -24.10
C ASN A 337 2.70 20.63 -25.61
N THR A 338 2.11 19.50 -25.99
CA THR A 338 1.84 19.10 -27.37
C THR A 338 0.81 20.04 -28.00
N ASP A 339 0.77 20.14 -29.34
CA ASP A 339 -0.28 20.90 -30.06
C ASP A 339 -1.71 20.38 -29.76
N VAL A 340 -1.80 19.18 -29.18
CA VAL A 340 -3.01 18.50 -28.71
C VAL A 340 -2.95 18.29 -27.20
N ASN A 341 -3.98 18.71 -26.46
CA ASN A 341 -4.00 18.60 -25.00
C ASN A 341 -4.41 17.19 -24.52
N THR A 342 -3.70 16.66 -23.52
CA THR A 342 -4.13 15.51 -22.72
C THR A 342 -4.77 15.97 -21.42
N ASN A 343 -6.06 15.68 -21.24
CA ASN A 343 -6.84 16.00 -20.04
C ASN A 343 -7.72 14.81 -19.69
N LEU A 344 -7.42 14.16 -18.58
CA LEU A 344 -8.05 12.91 -18.19
C LEU A 344 -8.64 13.01 -16.79
N THR A 345 -9.69 12.24 -16.53
CA THR A 345 -10.25 12.05 -15.19
C THR A 345 -10.34 10.57 -14.88
N MET A 346 -9.90 10.19 -13.69
CA MET A 346 -9.99 8.82 -13.21
C MET A 346 -11.10 8.69 -12.15
N THR A 347 -11.85 7.60 -12.19
CA THR A 347 -12.85 7.26 -11.18
C THR A 347 -12.74 5.80 -10.78
N GLY A 348 -13.24 5.46 -9.61
CA GLY A 348 -13.27 4.09 -9.09
C GLY A 348 -12.95 4.03 -7.60
N ARG A 349 -12.93 2.81 -7.08
CA ARG A 349 -12.65 2.50 -5.67
C ARG A 349 -11.69 1.34 -5.57
N MET A 350 -10.72 1.45 -4.67
CA MET A 350 -9.87 0.30 -4.36
C MET A 350 -10.59 -0.68 -3.44
N LEU A 351 -10.44 -1.97 -3.74
CA LEU A 351 -10.87 -3.07 -2.88
C LEU A 351 -9.58 -3.72 -2.34
N GLY A 352 -9.25 -3.38 -1.10
CA GLY A 352 -7.93 -3.67 -0.53
C GLY A 352 -6.84 -2.93 -1.31
N ASP A 353 -5.87 -3.68 -1.83
CA ASP A 353 -4.69 -3.13 -2.52
C ASP A 353 -4.88 -2.90 -4.03
N PHE A 354 -6.09 -3.11 -4.56
CA PHE A 354 -6.36 -3.12 -6.00
C PHE A 354 -7.56 -2.28 -6.41
N LEU A 355 -7.39 -1.50 -7.47
CA LEU A 355 -8.47 -0.95 -8.29
C LEU A 355 -8.71 -1.91 -9.45
N TYR A 356 -9.92 -2.45 -9.49
CA TYR A 356 -10.32 -3.42 -10.51
C TYR A 356 -10.93 -2.73 -11.72
N ASN A 357 -10.77 -3.33 -12.87
CA ASN A 357 -11.25 -2.75 -14.12
C ASN A 357 -12.65 -3.19 -14.49
N GLY A 358 -13.24 -4.18 -13.81
CA GLY A 358 -14.63 -4.59 -14.07
C GLY A 358 -14.85 -5.07 -15.48
N VAL A 359 -13.91 -5.87 -15.98
CA VAL A 359 -13.98 -6.52 -17.27
C VAL A 359 -14.35 -8.00 -17.05
N GLN A 360 -15.24 -8.54 -17.89
CA GLN A 360 -15.69 -9.92 -17.78
C GLN A 360 -15.04 -10.79 -18.86
N GLY A 361 -14.30 -11.80 -18.40
CA GLY A 361 -13.78 -12.87 -19.25
C GLY A 361 -14.64 -14.13 -19.18
N GLN A 362 -14.20 -15.18 -19.88
CA GLN A 362 -14.89 -16.48 -19.88
C GLN A 362 -15.03 -17.10 -18.47
N ASN A 363 -14.11 -16.77 -17.56
CA ASN A 363 -14.07 -17.29 -16.19
C ASN A 363 -14.71 -16.36 -15.15
N GLY A 364 -15.41 -15.30 -15.57
CA GLY A 364 -16.03 -14.33 -14.68
C GLY A 364 -15.32 -12.97 -14.66
N THR A 365 -15.62 -12.16 -13.65
CA THR A 365 -15.03 -10.82 -13.48
C THR A 365 -13.67 -10.91 -12.80
N ASP A 366 -12.79 -9.94 -13.05
CA ASP A 366 -11.49 -9.83 -12.37
C ASP A 366 -11.62 -9.84 -10.83
N VAL A 367 -12.65 -9.16 -10.30
CA VAL A 367 -12.96 -9.20 -8.86
C VAL A 367 -13.45 -10.57 -8.42
N GLY A 368 -14.36 -11.20 -9.16
CA GLY A 368 -14.91 -12.51 -8.77
C GLY A 368 -13.85 -13.60 -8.77
N LEU A 369 -12.82 -13.46 -9.61
CA LEU A 369 -11.65 -14.33 -9.64
C LEU A 369 -10.70 -14.07 -8.47
N ASN A 370 -10.39 -12.81 -8.16
CA ASN A 370 -9.42 -12.51 -7.09
C ASN A 370 -10.03 -12.54 -5.68
N MET A 371 -11.28 -12.12 -5.52
CA MET A 371 -11.98 -12.00 -4.24
C MET A 371 -13.30 -12.81 -4.22
N PRO A 372 -13.27 -14.14 -4.45
CA PRO A 372 -14.47 -14.97 -4.51
C PRO A 372 -15.24 -15.07 -3.18
N GLY A 373 -14.59 -14.76 -2.06
CA GLY A 373 -15.23 -14.71 -0.73
C GLY A 373 -15.98 -13.41 -0.43
N MET A 374 -15.94 -12.43 -1.33
CA MET A 374 -16.57 -11.14 -1.15
C MET A 374 -18.10 -11.25 -1.23
N THR A 375 -18.80 -10.74 -0.21
CA THR A 375 -20.27 -10.75 -0.15
C THR A 375 -20.92 -9.51 -0.77
N TYR A 376 -20.12 -8.51 -1.10
CA TYR A 376 -20.58 -7.26 -1.71
C TYR A 376 -20.82 -7.43 -3.22
N THR A 377 -21.90 -6.83 -3.71
CA THR A 377 -22.15 -6.69 -5.15
C THR A 377 -21.65 -5.33 -5.61
N LEU A 378 -20.63 -5.34 -6.47
CA LEU A 378 -20.01 -4.11 -6.98
C LEU A 378 -20.97 -3.28 -7.83
N GLU A 379 -20.88 -1.97 -7.66
CA GLU A 379 -21.54 -0.98 -8.50
C GLU A 379 -20.62 -0.58 -9.67
N THR A 380 -21.20 -0.07 -10.76
CA THR A 380 -20.40 0.38 -11.93
C THR A 380 -19.40 1.49 -11.58
N THR A 381 -19.67 2.25 -10.51
CA THR A 381 -18.82 3.33 -10.01
C THR A 381 -17.63 2.84 -9.19
N ASP A 382 -17.58 1.56 -8.81
CA ASP A 382 -16.45 1.00 -8.07
C ASP A 382 -15.27 0.67 -9.01
N PHE A 383 -15.56 0.44 -10.30
CA PHE A 383 -14.54 0.08 -11.28
C PHE A 383 -13.69 1.26 -11.72
N GLY A 384 -12.40 0.99 -11.93
CA GLY A 384 -11.43 1.91 -12.50
C GLY A 384 -11.83 2.32 -13.92
N ARG A 385 -12.07 3.61 -14.11
CA ARG A 385 -12.43 4.21 -15.40
C ARG A 385 -11.62 5.47 -15.65
N ILE A 386 -11.18 5.67 -16.88
CA ILE A 386 -10.56 6.90 -17.35
C ILE A 386 -11.44 7.53 -18.42
N ASN A 387 -11.71 8.82 -18.29
CA ASN A 387 -12.47 9.59 -19.26
C ASN A 387 -11.69 10.84 -19.68
N GLY A 388 -12.01 11.39 -20.83
CA GLY A 388 -11.45 12.66 -21.31
C GLY A 388 -10.78 12.56 -22.67
N SER A 389 -9.74 13.37 -22.85
CA SER A 389 -8.96 13.50 -24.09
C SER A 389 -7.55 12.94 -23.89
N PHE A 390 -7.22 11.89 -24.63
CA PHE A 390 -5.92 11.25 -24.74
C PHE A 390 -5.22 11.77 -25.99
N LEU A 391 -4.22 12.66 -25.86
CA LEU A 391 -3.48 13.19 -27.02
C LEU A 391 -4.43 13.69 -28.14
N GLY A 392 -5.46 14.45 -27.76
CA GLY A 392 -6.47 14.98 -28.69
C GLY A 392 -7.58 13.99 -29.12
N THR A 393 -7.45 12.69 -28.83
CA THR A 393 -8.45 11.66 -29.11
C THR A 393 -9.34 11.42 -27.89
N SER A 394 -10.66 11.39 -28.05
CA SER A 394 -11.53 11.16 -26.90
C SER A 394 -11.52 9.69 -26.47
N SER A 395 -11.56 9.44 -25.16
CA SER A 395 -11.72 8.09 -24.60
C SER A 395 -12.91 7.30 -25.15
N ALA A 396 -13.96 7.98 -25.63
CA ALA A 396 -15.12 7.36 -26.25
C ALA A 396 -14.81 6.82 -27.66
N ASP A 397 -14.05 7.59 -28.44
CA ASP A 397 -13.64 7.22 -29.80
C ASP A 397 -12.63 6.07 -29.79
N MET A 398 -11.78 6.02 -28.76
CA MET A 398 -10.86 4.89 -28.54
C MET A 398 -11.59 3.59 -28.20
N LEU A 399 -12.76 3.68 -27.54
CA LEU A 399 -13.47 2.50 -27.08
C LEU A 399 -14.44 1.93 -28.12
N LEU A 400 -15.12 2.79 -28.89
CA LEU A 400 -16.33 2.42 -29.64
C LEU A 400 -16.30 2.90 -31.08
N LYS A 401 -16.57 1.98 -32.02
CA LYS A 401 -16.71 2.31 -33.46
C LYS A 401 -17.94 3.19 -33.77
N ASP A 402 -19.00 3.09 -32.97
CA ASP A 402 -20.20 3.94 -33.02
C ASP A 402 -20.53 4.46 -31.60
N PRO A 403 -20.17 5.71 -31.26
CA PRO A 403 -20.38 6.25 -29.92
C PRO A 403 -21.87 6.51 -29.63
N ASP A 404 -22.44 5.78 -28.67
CA ASP A 404 -23.75 6.05 -28.03
C ASP A 404 -23.56 7.10 -26.89
N PRO A 405 -24.57 7.87 -26.46
CA PRO A 405 -24.37 9.10 -25.67
C PRO A 405 -23.94 8.88 -24.21
N ALA A 406 -23.69 7.64 -23.78
CA ALA A 406 -23.08 7.33 -22.48
C ALA A 406 -21.71 6.68 -22.71
N PRO A 407 -20.61 7.45 -22.67
CA PRO A 407 -19.28 6.86 -22.69
C PRO A 407 -19.06 6.10 -21.37
N VAL A 408 -18.79 4.80 -21.49
CA VAL A 408 -18.14 4.04 -20.41
C VAL A 408 -16.66 4.36 -20.57
N GLY A 409 -16.02 4.98 -19.58
CA GLY A 409 -14.59 5.31 -19.68
C GLY A 409 -13.70 4.10 -19.94
N LEU A 410 -12.47 4.32 -20.41
CA LEU A 410 -11.49 3.25 -20.63
C LEU A 410 -11.22 2.54 -19.30
N PRO A 411 -11.19 1.20 -19.27
CA PRO A 411 -10.90 0.44 -18.06
C PRO A 411 -9.48 0.72 -17.55
N MET A 412 -9.31 0.79 -16.24
CA MET A 412 -8.00 1.03 -15.60
C MET A 412 -7.79 0.04 -14.47
N ARG A 413 -6.55 -0.42 -14.31
CA ARG A 413 -6.10 -1.11 -13.10
C ARG A 413 -5.10 -0.27 -12.34
N MET A 414 -5.16 -0.38 -11.02
CA MET A 414 -4.16 0.16 -10.12
C MET A 414 -3.90 -0.87 -9.04
N ALA A 415 -2.64 -1.08 -8.69
CA ALA A 415 -2.24 -2.04 -7.67
C ALA A 415 -1.16 -1.44 -6.79
N ARG A 416 -1.22 -1.67 -5.49
CA ARG A 416 -0.12 -1.35 -4.59
C ARG A 416 1.11 -2.18 -4.97
N SER A 417 2.27 -1.54 -5.13
CA SER A 417 3.50 -2.20 -5.56
C SER A 417 4.45 -2.55 -4.42
N GLY A 418 4.18 -2.07 -3.19
CA GLY A 418 5.00 -2.34 -2.02
C GLY A 418 4.23 -2.19 -0.71
N VAL A 419 4.74 -2.85 0.32
CA VAL A 419 4.08 -2.97 1.63
C VAL A 419 4.68 -1.92 2.59
N GLY A 420 3.86 -1.03 3.14
CA GLY A 420 4.29 -0.02 4.15
C GLY A 420 4.58 -0.64 5.53
N ALA A 421 4.62 0.13 6.60
CA ALA A 421 4.60 -0.43 7.96
C ALA A 421 3.17 -0.72 8.45
N SER A 422 3.02 -1.70 9.34
CA SER A 422 1.77 -1.97 10.07
C SER A 422 1.56 -1.03 11.27
N SER A 423 2.66 -0.46 11.78
CA SER A 423 2.70 0.59 12.81
C SER A 423 3.93 1.50 12.61
N ILE A 424 3.93 2.67 13.24
CA ILE A 424 5.02 3.66 13.18
C ILE A 424 5.39 4.04 14.61
N ASP A 425 6.67 3.88 14.94
CA ASP A 425 7.29 4.29 16.19
C ASP A 425 7.38 5.82 16.25
N GLN A 426 6.72 6.42 17.24
CA GLN A 426 6.57 7.87 17.33
C GLN A 426 7.88 8.58 17.69
N ASP A 427 8.76 7.94 18.47
CA ASP A 427 10.04 8.52 18.86
C ASP A 427 11.02 8.57 17.69
N ALA A 428 11.08 7.51 16.89
CA ALA A 428 11.85 7.47 15.64
C ALA A 428 11.30 8.49 14.62
N LEU A 429 9.98 8.64 14.56
CA LEU A 429 9.33 9.63 13.71
C LEU A 429 9.70 11.06 14.13
N ASP A 430 9.62 11.37 15.43
CA ASP A 430 10.00 12.66 16.00
C ASP A 430 11.49 12.94 15.79
N ALA A 431 12.35 11.95 15.96
CA ALA A 431 13.76 12.04 15.67
C ALA A 431 14.02 12.40 14.20
N ALA A 432 13.22 11.89 13.25
CA ALA A 432 13.35 12.21 11.83
C ALA A 432 12.88 13.62 11.45
N THR A 433 12.14 14.32 12.30
CA THR A 433 11.62 15.66 11.97
C THR A 433 12.73 16.72 11.84
N GLY A 434 12.46 17.72 10.99
CA GLY A 434 13.33 18.88 10.76
C GLY A 434 13.71 19.07 9.29
N PHE A 435 14.68 19.94 9.05
CA PHE A 435 15.11 20.36 7.72
C PHE A 435 16.30 19.54 7.22
N TYR A 436 16.28 19.24 5.93
CA TYR A 436 17.33 18.50 5.23
C TYR A 436 17.72 19.21 3.94
N SER A 437 19.00 19.09 3.60
CA SER A 437 19.57 19.36 2.30
C SER A 437 19.51 18.10 1.46
N LEU A 438 18.98 18.21 0.23
CA LEU A 438 18.87 17.11 -0.71
C LEU A 438 19.60 17.49 -2.02
N VAL A 439 20.58 16.67 -2.40
CA VAL A 439 21.34 16.80 -3.64
C VAL A 439 21.17 15.50 -4.43
N LEU A 440 20.69 15.63 -5.67
CA LEU A 440 20.63 14.51 -6.61
C LEU A 440 21.91 14.52 -7.44
N ARG A 441 22.67 13.42 -7.44
CA ARG A 441 23.87 13.25 -8.25
C ARG A 441 23.57 12.44 -9.50
N ARG A 442 24.05 12.87 -10.66
CA ARG A 442 23.97 12.14 -11.93
C ARG A 442 25.35 11.80 -12.47
N GLY A 443 25.39 10.80 -13.35
CA GLY A 443 26.60 10.49 -14.10
C GLY A 443 27.06 11.68 -14.96
N CYS A 444 28.37 11.88 -15.03
CA CYS A 444 28.95 12.90 -15.91
C CYS A 444 28.85 12.48 -17.38
N THR A 445 28.38 13.40 -18.23
CA THR A 445 28.35 13.20 -19.69
C THR A 445 29.77 13.20 -20.27
N ALA A 446 29.94 12.69 -21.51
CA ALA A 446 31.23 12.65 -22.21
C ALA A 446 31.98 14.00 -22.18
N ALA A 447 31.25 15.11 -22.40
CA ALA A 447 31.81 16.46 -22.41
C ALA A 447 32.29 16.93 -21.02
N GLU A 448 31.70 16.40 -19.95
CA GLU A 448 31.97 16.81 -18.57
C GLU A 448 33.07 15.97 -17.92
N GLN A 449 33.26 14.72 -18.34
CA GLN A 449 34.15 13.76 -17.68
C GLN A 449 35.60 14.24 -17.50
N SER A 450 36.12 15.08 -18.41
CA SER A 450 37.48 15.63 -18.31
C SER A 450 37.61 16.84 -17.34
N ASN A 451 36.50 17.35 -16.82
CA ASN A 451 36.48 18.52 -15.96
C ASN A 451 36.50 18.12 -14.48
N ASP A 452 37.70 18.12 -13.89
CA ASP A 452 37.92 17.75 -12.48
C ASP A 452 37.26 18.69 -11.45
N THR A 453 36.80 19.87 -11.89
CA THR A 453 36.08 20.80 -11.00
C THR A 453 34.58 20.58 -10.99
N LEU A 454 34.04 19.92 -12.01
CA LEU A 454 32.61 19.62 -12.17
C LEU A 454 32.28 18.19 -11.74
N CYS A 455 33.14 17.25 -12.13
CA CYS A 455 32.93 15.83 -11.94
C CYS A 455 33.80 15.30 -10.80
N THR A 456 33.23 14.48 -9.94
CA THR A 456 33.94 13.77 -8.86
C THR A 456 33.87 12.27 -9.07
N ASP A 457 34.87 11.52 -8.59
CA ASP A 457 34.85 10.06 -8.69
C ASP A 457 33.69 9.48 -7.90
N ILE A 458 32.94 8.56 -8.51
CA ILE A 458 31.85 7.86 -7.84
C ILE A 458 32.45 6.89 -6.83
N VAL A 459 31.98 6.96 -5.58
CA VAL A 459 32.33 5.99 -4.54
C VAL A 459 31.92 4.59 -5.00
N GLU A 460 32.83 3.61 -4.93
CA GLU A 460 32.63 2.26 -5.51
C GLU A 460 31.27 1.63 -5.17
N LYS A 461 30.88 1.67 -3.88
CA LYS A 461 29.60 1.12 -3.40
C LYS A 461 28.37 1.78 -4.04
N ASN A 462 28.48 3.02 -4.50
CA ASN A 462 27.37 3.79 -5.07
C ASN A 462 27.25 3.61 -6.60
N LYS A 463 28.20 2.96 -7.27
CA LYS A 463 28.12 2.70 -8.72
C LYS A 463 26.84 1.97 -9.13
N VAL A 464 26.31 1.13 -8.24
CA VAL A 464 25.04 0.38 -8.42
C VAL A 464 23.80 1.25 -8.60
N ASN A 465 23.87 2.55 -8.32
CA ASN A 465 22.75 3.49 -8.50
C ASN A 465 22.75 4.16 -9.88
N TYR A 466 23.83 4.00 -10.64
CA TYR A 466 23.98 4.55 -11.98
C TYR A 466 23.73 3.46 -13.01
N PRO A 467 23.18 3.78 -14.20
CA PRO A 467 23.01 2.80 -15.27
C PRO A 467 24.31 2.04 -15.53
N GLN A 468 24.23 0.72 -15.47
CA GLN A 468 25.30 -0.21 -15.81
C GLN A 468 24.84 -0.92 -17.09
N GLU A 469 25.66 -0.89 -18.14
CA GLU A 469 25.59 -1.73 -19.35
C GLU A 469 24.19 -2.03 -19.92
N TYR A 470 23.82 -1.33 -21.00
CA TYR A 470 22.64 -1.65 -21.81
C TYR A 470 23.11 -2.13 -23.19
N GLU A 471 22.91 -3.42 -23.48
CA GLU A 471 23.20 -4.01 -24.78
C GLU A 471 21.89 -4.06 -25.58
N VAL A 472 21.79 -3.22 -26.61
CA VAL A 472 20.69 -3.27 -27.58
C VAL A 472 21.19 -4.11 -28.75
N ASP A 473 20.56 -5.27 -28.95
CA ASP A 473 20.77 -6.20 -30.06
C ASP A 473 22.22 -6.70 -30.28
N GLU A 474 22.45 -8.01 -30.03
CA GLU A 474 23.72 -8.70 -30.33
C GLU A 474 24.11 -8.64 -31.83
N ASP A 475 23.20 -8.19 -32.71
CA ASP A 475 23.37 -8.11 -34.16
C ASP A 475 23.79 -6.69 -34.67
N GLU A 476 23.86 -5.66 -33.80
CA GLU A 476 24.42 -4.35 -34.19
C GLU A 476 25.96 -4.32 -34.17
N VAL A 477 26.55 -3.56 -35.10
CA VAL A 477 28.00 -3.55 -35.35
C VAL A 477 28.79 -2.78 -34.27
N ASP A 478 28.14 -1.96 -33.44
CA ASP A 478 28.79 -1.15 -32.39
C ASP A 478 27.87 -0.98 -31.15
N PRO A 479 27.83 -1.92 -30.19
CA PRO A 479 27.07 -1.73 -28.95
C PRO A 479 27.60 -0.53 -28.15
N ILE A 480 26.69 0.32 -27.68
CA ILE A 480 27.04 1.48 -26.85
C ILE A 480 27.28 1.01 -25.41
N THR A 481 28.50 0.58 -25.10
CA THR A 481 28.89 0.24 -23.72
C THR A 481 29.48 1.48 -23.02
N PHE A 482 28.79 1.99 -21.99
CA PHE A 482 29.40 2.94 -21.06
C PHE A 482 29.01 2.64 -19.62
N THR A 483 29.93 2.99 -18.72
CA THR A 483 29.73 2.96 -17.28
C THR A 483 30.12 4.31 -16.72
N PHE A 484 29.27 4.88 -15.87
CA PHE A 484 29.63 6.10 -15.17
C PHE A 484 30.66 5.79 -14.08
N VAL A 485 31.81 6.45 -14.15
CA VAL A 485 32.87 6.40 -13.13
C VAL A 485 32.98 7.69 -12.33
N ARG A 486 32.34 8.76 -12.81
CA ARG A 486 32.29 10.09 -12.20
C ARG A 486 30.87 10.64 -12.22
N ASP A 487 30.54 11.43 -11.20
CA ASP A 487 29.24 12.09 -11.03
C ASP A 487 29.38 13.59 -10.76
N THR A 488 28.25 14.28 -10.91
CA THR A 488 28.08 15.72 -10.63
C THR A 488 26.69 15.93 -10.03
N PRO A 489 26.46 16.98 -9.23
CA PRO A 489 25.10 17.46 -8.95
C PRO A 489 24.29 17.58 -10.23
N ARG A 490 23.04 17.13 -10.20
CA ARG A 490 22.13 17.11 -11.34
C ARG A 490 21.82 18.52 -11.82
N GLY A 491 21.71 19.50 -10.90
CA GLY A 491 21.49 20.92 -11.19
C GLY A 491 22.45 21.51 -12.24
N ASN A 492 23.71 21.08 -12.24
CA ASN A 492 24.72 21.49 -13.22
C ASN A 492 24.37 21.17 -14.69
N ALA A 493 23.41 20.28 -14.98
CA ALA A 493 22.85 20.12 -16.34
C ALA A 493 21.94 21.28 -16.78
N GLY A 494 21.80 22.33 -15.97
CA GLY A 494 20.79 23.38 -16.19
C GLY A 494 19.37 22.92 -15.84
N THR A 495 19.25 21.84 -15.06
CA THR A 495 17.94 21.26 -14.66
C THR A 495 17.44 21.80 -13.33
N GLY A 496 18.17 22.71 -12.67
CA GLY A 496 17.78 23.33 -11.41
C GLY A 496 18.97 23.72 -10.55
N LEU A 497 18.72 23.91 -9.25
CA LEU A 497 19.77 24.08 -8.25
C LEU A 497 20.49 22.76 -8.00
N ASP A 498 21.75 22.85 -7.58
CA ASP A 498 22.52 21.69 -7.13
C ASP A 498 21.94 21.07 -5.85
N GLU A 499 21.37 21.91 -5.00
CA GLU A 499 20.83 21.58 -3.69
C GLU A 499 19.40 22.12 -3.55
N MET A 500 18.51 21.33 -2.95
CA MET A 500 17.17 21.74 -2.54
C MET A 500 16.93 21.46 -1.06
N LEU A 501 16.14 22.31 -0.41
CA LEU A 501 15.79 22.17 0.99
C LEU A 501 14.42 21.50 1.14
N ILE A 502 14.36 20.49 2.00
CA ILE A 502 13.13 19.77 2.36
C ILE A 502 12.91 19.79 3.87
N GLU A 503 11.67 19.61 4.29
CA GLU A 503 11.29 19.49 5.71
C GLU A 503 10.49 18.21 5.92
N ILE A 504 10.90 17.40 6.89
CA ILE A 504 10.09 16.31 7.43
C ILE A 504 9.29 16.89 8.61
N ARG A 505 7.97 16.99 8.45
CA ARG A 505 7.07 17.64 9.41
C ARG A 505 5.98 16.67 9.89
N ARG A 506 5.64 16.74 11.18
CA ARG A 506 4.47 16.05 11.75
C ARG A 506 3.16 16.57 11.14
N VAL A 507 2.32 15.65 10.70
CA VAL A 507 0.93 15.90 10.28
C VAL A 507 0.08 14.81 10.93
N GLY A 508 -0.47 15.12 12.10
CA GLY A 508 -1.10 14.11 12.98
C GLY A 508 -0.08 13.08 13.46
N GLU A 509 -0.45 11.80 13.33
CA GLU A 509 0.39 10.64 13.70
C GLU A 509 1.38 10.21 12.60
N HIS A 510 1.52 11.01 11.55
CA HIS A 510 2.40 10.76 10.41
C HIS A 510 3.44 11.87 10.26
N ALA A 511 4.50 11.61 9.49
CA ALA A 511 5.41 12.64 9.01
C ALA A 511 5.38 12.74 7.49
N ILE A 512 5.09 13.94 7.00
CA ILE A 512 5.05 14.28 5.58
C ILE A 512 6.31 15.09 5.24
N ILE A 513 6.83 14.83 4.05
CA ILE A 513 8.02 15.49 3.51
C ILE A 513 7.55 16.61 2.60
N PHE A 514 7.97 17.84 2.88
CA PHE A 514 7.64 19.02 2.10
C PHE A 514 8.88 19.58 1.42
N ALA A 515 8.72 20.04 0.18
CA ALA A 515 9.69 20.88 -0.52
C ALA A 515 9.16 22.31 -0.63
N GLY A 516 10.05 23.30 -0.50
CA GLY A 516 9.68 24.70 -0.75
C GLY A 516 9.75 25.04 -2.24
N GLN A 517 8.99 26.06 -2.62
CA GLN A 517 9.02 26.63 -3.97
C GLN A 517 10.44 27.05 -4.37
N ASN A 518 10.83 26.69 -5.60
CA ASN A 518 12.16 26.96 -6.14
C ASN A 518 13.27 26.48 -5.20
N GLY A 519 13.11 25.32 -4.56
CA GLY A 519 14.12 24.68 -3.71
C GLY A 519 14.46 25.44 -2.43
N ALA A 520 13.73 26.51 -2.14
CA ALA A 520 13.84 27.25 -0.90
C ALA A 520 13.36 26.39 0.28
N CYS A 521 13.64 26.87 1.48
CA CYS A 521 13.05 26.32 2.69
C CYS A 521 11.51 26.25 2.60
N PRO A 522 10.90 25.12 2.97
CA PRO A 522 9.49 25.10 3.34
C PRO A 522 9.20 26.17 4.40
N SER A 523 8.07 26.86 4.23
CA SER A 523 7.71 28.08 4.97
C SER A 523 6.55 27.89 5.95
N GLY A 524 5.94 26.70 5.97
CA GLY A 524 4.71 26.43 6.70
C GLY A 524 3.44 26.86 5.96
N ASN A 525 3.55 27.32 4.71
CA ASN A 525 2.44 27.80 3.91
C ASN A 525 2.06 26.79 2.83
N SER A 526 0.85 26.23 2.90
CA SER A 526 0.35 25.22 1.96
C SER A 526 0.26 25.68 0.50
N ALA A 527 0.32 26.98 0.23
CA ALA A 527 0.38 27.49 -1.14
C ALA A 527 1.77 27.33 -1.78
N THR A 528 2.83 27.27 -0.99
CA THR A 528 4.23 27.29 -1.44
C THR A 528 5.05 26.09 -0.97
N ASP A 529 4.52 25.32 -0.01
CA ASP A 529 5.09 24.07 0.47
C ASP A 529 4.42 22.91 -0.29
N PHE A 530 5.20 22.20 -1.08
CA PHE A 530 4.74 21.05 -1.87
C PHE A 530 4.91 19.77 -1.04
N PRO A 531 3.84 19.02 -0.74
CA PRO A 531 3.99 17.70 -0.18
C PRO A 531 4.58 16.79 -1.27
N ILE A 532 5.72 16.17 -0.98
CA ILE A 532 6.48 15.35 -1.94
C ILE A 532 6.75 13.94 -1.44
N GLY A 533 6.35 13.59 -0.23
CA GLY A 533 6.64 12.26 0.32
C GLY A 533 6.21 12.09 1.77
N TYR A 534 6.54 10.94 2.35
CA TYR A 534 6.26 10.65 3.75
C TYR A 534 7.22 9.59 4.32
N VAL A 535 7.24 9.47 5.65
CA VAL A 535 7.91 8.37 6.37
C VAL A 535 7.02 7.13 6.33
N SER A 536 7.46 6.09 5.64
CA SER A 536 6.67 4.88 5.37
C SER A 536 6.86 3.76 6.37
N ARG A 537 7.99 3.76 7.11
CA ARG A 537 8.33 2.77 8.15
C ARG A 537 9.36 3.32 9.11
N THR A 538 9.34 2.84 10.35
CA THR A 538 10.33 3.11 11.39
C THR A 538 11.01 1.82 11.84
N PHE A 539 12.23 1.96 12.33
CA PHE A 539 13.01 0.89 12.96
C PHE A 539 13.60 1.43 14.25
N ALA A 540 13.20 0.88 15.39
CA ALA A 540 13.62 1.32 16.71
C ALA A 540 13.93 0.15 17.67
N ASP A 541 13.90 -1.08 17.18
CA ASP A 541 14.07 -2.28 17.99
C ASP A 541 15.46 -2.38 18.61
N ALA A 542 15.52 -3.02 19.79
CA ALA A 542 16.76 -3.19 20.52
C ALA A 542 17.81 -3.96 19.68
N GLY A 543 18.94 -3.29 19.38
CA GLY A 543 20.03 -3.87 18.58
C GLY A 543 19.97 -3.53 17.09
N VAL A 544 18.91 -2.86 16.61
CA VAL A 544 18.79 -2.34 15.25
C VAL A 544 19.08 -0.83 15.24
N PRO A 545 19.91 -0.29 14.33
CA PRO A 545 20.14 1.14 14.24
C PRO A 545 18.84 1.92 13.97
N THR A 546 18.56 2.92 14.81
CA THR A 546 17.35 3.73 14.70
C THR A 546 17.32 4.45 13.34
N SER A 547 16.24 4.25 12.60
CA SER A 547 16.15 4.71 11.21
C SER A 547 14.72 4.71 10.70
N VAL A 548 14.50 5.41 9.59
CA VAL A 548 13.17 5.54 8.98
C VAL A 548 13.23 5.34 7.47
N ASN A 549 12.29 4.59 6.91
CA ASN A 549 12.09 4.54 5.46
C ASN A 549 11.27 5.75 5.02
N VAL A 550 11.64 6.30 3.87
CA VAL A 550 10.92 7.38 3.21
C VAL A 550 10.60 7.00 1.78
N ALA A 551 9.44 7.45 1.31
CA ALA A 551 9.07 7.43 -0.09
C ALA A 551 8.81 8.87 -0.53
N ILE A 552 9.48 9.30 -1.59
CA ILE A 552 9.40 10.65 -2.15
C ILE A 552 9.07 10.54 -3.63
N MET A 553 8.11 11.35 -4.07
CA MET A 553 7.75 11.56 -5.46
C MET A 553 7.59 13.07 -5.69
N MET A 554 8.58 13.66 -6.35
CA MET A 554 8.65 15.10 -6.60
C MET A 554 7.74 15.49 -7.75
N THR A 555 6.44 15.50 -7.49
CA THR A 555 5.42 15.86 -8.46
C THR A 555 4.42 16.80 -7.81
N SER A 556 3.73 17.57 -8.64
CA SER A 556 2.62 18.44 -8.27
C SER A 556 1.72 18.56 -9.50
N ASP A 557 0.72 19.44 -9.44
CA ASP A 557 -0.02 19.83 -10.63
C ASP A 557 0.89 20.41 -11.73
N ALA A 558 0.37 20.39 -12.97
CA ALA A 558 1.14 20.81 -14.14
C ALA A 558 1.54 22.29 -14.11
N ALA A 559 0.75 23.14 -13.42
CA ALA A 559 1.03 24.57 -13.32
C ALA A 559 2.23 24.87 -12.41
N GLU A 560 2.48 24.00 -11.44
CA GLU A 560 3.58 24.13 -10.47
C GLU A 560 4.85 23.36 -10.89
N MET A 561 4.86 22.73 -12.06
CA MET A 561 6.02 21.98 -12.58
C MET A 561 7.31 22.80 -12.59
N SER A 562 7.25 24.09 -12.93
CA SER A 562 8.43 24.98 -12.93
C SER A 562 8.83 25.49 -11.55
N ASN A 563 7.94 25.38 -10.57
CA ASN A 563 8.11 25.85 -9.20
C ASN A 563 8.65 24.76 -8.27
N LEU A 564 8.44 23.47 -8.61
CA LEU A 564 9.00 22.33 -7.89
C LEU A 564 10.30 21.87 -8.58
N TYR A 565 11.45 22.13 -7.97
CA TYR A 565 12.72 21.64 -8.52
C TYR A 565 12.80 20.11 -8.49
N GLN A 566 13.58 19.56 -9.43
CA GLN A 566 13.75 18.10 -9.63
C GLN A 566 12.42 17.36 -9.88
N PHE A 567 11.45 18.06 -10.50
CA PHE A 567 10.15 17.51 -10.85
C PHE A 567 10.28 16.20 -11.64
N GLY A 568 9.49 15.20 -11.25
CA GLY A 568 9.43 13.87 -11.85
C GLY A 568 10.39 12.84 -11.27
N THR A 569 11.07 13.19 -10.17
CA THR A 569 11.98 12.30 -9.46
C THR A 569 11.25 11.48 -8.39
N GLU A 570 11.50 10.17 -8.39
CA GLU A 570 11.12 9.22 -7.36
C GLU A 570 12.36 8.82 -6.53
N ILE A 571 12.21 8.76 -5.20
CA ILE A 571 13.25 8.31 -4.27
C ILE A 571 12.62 7.40 -3.24
N GLN A 572 13.23 6.24 -3.03
CA GLN A 572 12.93 5.36 -1.91
C GLN A 572 14.23 5.08 -1.16
N GLY A 573 14.26 5.36 0.14
CA GLY A 573 15.48 5.26 0.93
C GLY A 573 15.21 5.14 2.43
N ARG A 574 16.23 4.77 3.18
CA ARG A 574 16.21 4.67 4.64
C ARG A 574 17.19 5.66 5.24
N ILE A 575 16.68 6.59 6.03
CA ILE A 575 17.46 7.60 6.73
C ILE A 575 17.99 7.00 8.02
N ALA A 576 19.32 7.00 8.19
CA ALA A 576 19.94 6.63 9.46
C ALA A 576 19.83 7.82 10.44
N LEU A 577 19.32 7.60 11.66
CA LEU A 577 19.09 8.69 12.63
C LEU A 577 20.26 8.90 13.60
N THR A 578 21.25 8.01 13.59
CA THR A 578 22.33 7.97 14.60
C THR A 578 23.65 8.65 14.21
N PRO A 579 24.02 8.92 12.94
CA PRO A 579 25.02 9.95 12.66
C PRO A 579 24.32 11.33 12.57
N MET A 580 25.03 12.42 12.95
CA MET A 580 24.42 13.76 13.03
C MET A 580 23.94 14.30 11.68
N ASP A 581 24.59 13.89 10.60
CA ASP A 581 24.27 14.25 9.21
C ASP A 581 23.09 13.47 8.63
N ARG A 582 22.69 12.35 9.26
CA ARG A 582 21.53 11.52 8.90
C ARG A 582 21.43 11.20 7.40
N PRO A 583 22.42 10.48 6.84
CA PRO A 583 22.43 10.12 5.43
C PRO A 583 21.28 9.17 5.09
N MET A 584 20.91 9.17 3.81
CA MET A 584 19.90 8.27 3.27
C MET A 584 20.56 7.15 2.46
N TYR A 585 20.21 5.91 2.77
CA TYR A 585 20.73 4.72 2.11
C TYR A 585 19.66 3.94 1.36
N ARG A 586 20.08 3.12 0.41
CA ARG A 586 19.20 2.35 -0.48
C ARG A 586 18.44 1.26 0.29
N LEU A 587 17.18 1.08 -0.08
CA LEU A 587 16.34 0.00 0.43
C LEU A 587 16.76 -1.33 -0.21
N SER A 588 17.50 -2.16 0.53
CA SER A 588 17.61 -3.61 0.38
C SER A 588 18.42 -4.15 1.56
N ASP A 589 18.28 -5.44 1.87
CA ASP A 589 18.74 -6.04 3.12
C ASP A 589 20.19 -5.68 3.46
N ASP A 590 21.12 -5.88 2.54
CA ASP A 590 22.53 -5.55 2.78
C ASP A 590 22.89 -4.09 2.41
N SER A 591 22.07 -3.36 1.63
CA SER A 591 22.48 -2.04 1.14
C SER A 591 22.48 -0.96 2.21
N PHE A 592 21.54 -1.03 3.15
CA PHE A 592 21.52 -0.10 4.28
C PHE A 592 22.75 -0.29 5.17
N ASP A 593 23.07 -1.55 5.50
CA ASP A 593 24.22 -1.90 6.34
C ASP A 593 25.56 -1.64 5.63
N ASN A 594 25.59 -1.78 4.30
CA ASN A 594 26.74 -1.39 3.47
C ASN A 594 26.81 0.13 3.18
N GLU A 595 25.86 0.92 3.71
CA GLU A 595 25.78 2.37 3.56
C GLU A 595 25.80 2.79 2.08
N VAL A 596 25.16 2.03 1.20
CA VAL A 596 25.00 2.38 -0.21
C VAL A 596 24.03 3.56 -0.28
N ALA A 597 24.44 4.68 -0.90
CA ALA A 597 23.58 5.86 -1.00
C ALA A 597 22.22 5.50 -1.62
N ALA A 598 21.15 6.19 -1.21
CA ALA A 598 19.85 5.99 -1.83
C ALA A 598 19.89 6.33 -3.33
N GLN A 599 18.99 5.71 -4.09
CA GLN A 599 18.86 5.92 -5.52
C GLN A 599 17.70 6.88 -5.79
N TRP A 600 17.88 7.76 -6.77
CA TRP A 600 16.76 8.46 -7.40
C TRP A 600 16.54 7.93 -8.81
N ILE A 601 15.29 7.95 -9.26
CA ILE A 601 14.86 7.58 -10.62
C ILE A 601 13.99 8.70 -11.14
N ASP A 602 14.21 9.16 -12.37
CA ASP A 602 13.41 10.21 -12.99
C ASP A 602 12.54 9.65 -14.12
N ARG A 603 11.25 10.01 -14.09
CA ARG A 603 10.23 9.54 -15.04
C ARG A 603 9.80 10.60 -16.05
N PHE A 604 10.35 11.81 -15.97
CA PHE A 604 9.93 12.95 -16.80
C PHE A 604 11.06 13.51 -17.66
N LEU A 605 12.21 13.84 -17.07
CA LEU A 605 13.33 14.47 -17.76
C LEU A 605 13.90 13.60 -18.89
N PRO A 606 14.06 12.26 -18.74
CA PRO A 606 14.49 11.42 -19.86
C PRO A 606 13.54 11.49 -21.05
N VAL A 607 12.22 11.41 -20.81
CA VAL A 607 11.19 11.48 -21.85
C VAL A 607 11.21 12.84 -22.54
N LYS A 608 11.26 13.92 -21.76
CA LYS A 608 11.36 15.29 -22.27
C LYS A 608 12.62 15.48 -23.12
N TYR A 609 13.78 15.01 -22.63
CA TYR A 609 15.04 15.13 -23.36
C TYR A 609 14.99 14.38 -24.69
N TYR A 610 14.53 13.13 -24.68
CA TYR A 610 14.42 12.31 -25.89
C TYR A 610 13.55 13.00 -26.95
N ARG A 611 12.39 13.53 -26.54
CA ARG A 611 11.50 14.26 -27.43
C ARG A 611 12.12 15.57 -27.94
N ASP A 612 12.80 16.33 -27.09
CA ASP A 612 13.44 17.59 -27.47
C ASP A 612 14.63 17.39 -28.44
N LEU A 613 15.11 16.15 -28.64
CA LEU A 613 16.08 15.83 -29.70
C LEU A 613 15.48 15.91 -31.11
N ASP A 614 14.16 15.74 -31.26
CA ASP A 614 13.43 15.83 -32.54
C ASP A 614 14.09 14.99 -33.65
N LEU A 615 14.42 13.73 -33.32
CA LEU A 615 15.08 12.81 -34.26
C LEU A 615 14.12 12.44 -35.39
N GLY A 616 14.59 12.53 -36.64
CA GLY A 616 13.84 12.06 -37.81
C GLY A 616 13.66 10.53 -37.83
N GLU A 617 12.78 10.04 -38.71
CA GLU A 617 12.41 8.61 -38.82
C GLU A 617 13.62 7.64 -39.00
N ASP A 618 14.72 8.11 -39.57
CA ASP A 618 15.95 7.32 -39.81
C ASP A 618 17.14 7.78 -38.93
N GLU A 619 16.92 8.67 -37.97
CA GLU A 619 17.98 9.20 -37.11
C GLU A 619 18.04 8.47 -35.78
N THR A 620 19.22 7.93 -35.46
CA THR A 620 19.50 7.32 -34.16
C THR A 620 20.22 8.32 -33.25
N MET A 621 20.06 8.16 -31.94
CA MET A 621 20.86 8.93 -30.98
C MET A 621 22.35 8.63 -31.17
N THR A 622 23.17 9.69 -31.15
CA THR A 622 24.62 9.56 -31.00
C THR A 622 24.97 8.98 -29.62
N ASN A 623 26.19 8.45 -29.47
CA ASN A 623 26.67 7.95 -28.17
C ASN A 623 26.62 9.04 -27.08
N ASP A 624 26.94 10.29 -27.41
CA ASP A 624 26.90 11.41 -26.48
C ASP A 624 25.47 11.76 -26.05
N GLN A 625 24.50 11.70 -26.97
CA GLN A 625 23.07 11.87 -26.67
C GLN A 625 22.55 10.73 -25.81
N SER A 626 22.90 9.49 -26.13
CA SER A 626 22.53 8.30 -25.37
C SER A 626 23.08 8.34 -23.94
N GLN A 627 24.34 8.77 -23.78
CA GLN A 627 24.95 8.96 -22.48
C GLN A 627 24.29 10.08 -21.68
N THR A 628 23.92 11.18 -22.34
CA THR A 628 23.19 12.29 -21.71
C THR A 628 21.81 11.83 -21.24
N LEU A 629 21.07 11.12 -22.08
CA LEU A 629 19.77 10.53 -21.73
C LEU A 629 19.88 9.64 -20.49
N LEU A 630 20.82 8.68 -20.49
CA LEU A 630 21.00 7.77 -19.34
C LEU A 630 21.46 8.51 -18.07
N SER A 631 22.17 9.63 -18.19
CA SER A 631 22.50 10.47 -17.02
C SER A 631 21.26 11.10 -16.36
N TYR A 632 20.14 11.22 -17.09
CA TYR A 632 18.88 11.73 -16.54
C TYR A 632 17.98 10.65 -15.96
N VAL A 633 18.26 9.36 -16.17
CA VAL A 633 17.38 8.27 -15.73
C VAL A 633 17.48 8.01 -14.24
N GLN A 634 18.70 7.88 -13.71
CA GLN A 634 18.93 7.53 -12.31
C GLN A 634 20.33 7.94 -11.83
N GLY A 635 20.48 8.00 -10.51
CA GLY A 635 21.76 8.27 -9.85
C GLY A 635 21.65 8.17 -8.33
N SER A 636 22.60 8.76 -7.61
CA SER A 636 22.63 8.71 -6.14
C SER A 636 22.06 9.95 -5.48
N VAL A 637 21.54 9.77 -4.27
CA VAL A 637 21.02 10.82 -3.40
C VAL A 637 22.01 11.10 -2.29
N ASP A 638 22.38 12.37 -2.12
CA ASP A 638 23.05 12.86 -0.93
C ASP A 638 22.01 13.62 -0.09
N LEU A 639 21.79 13.17 1.15
CA LEU A 639 20.92 13.81 2.13
C LEU A 639 21.75 14.25 3.34
N THR A 640 21.55 15.48 3.80
CA THR A 640 22.19 16.00 5.02
C THR A 640 21.19 16.70 5.91
N TYR A 641 21.14 16.34 7.19
CA TYR A 641 20.31 16.99 8.19
C TYR A 641 20.87 18.36 8.58
N LEU A 642 19.99 19.36 8.62
CA LEU A 642 20.33 20.76 8.88
C LEU A 642 19.87 21.24 10.28
N GLY A 643 19.02 20.46 10.95
CA GLY A 643 18.45 20.80 12.25
C GLY A 643 16.96 21.13 12.20
N SER A 644 16.45 21.70 13.29
CA SER A 644 15.03 22.07 13.44
C SER A 644 14.68 23.43 12.84
N THR A 645 15.68 24.20 12.39
CA THR A 645 15.49 25.50 11.74
C THR A 645 16.18 25.47 10.39
N CYS A 646 15.49 25.95 9.36
CA CYS A 646 16.09 26.06 8.05
C CYS A 646 17.25 27.07 8.07
N PRO A 647 18.40 26.77 7.43
CA PRO A 647 19.48 27.74 7.32
C PRO A 647 19.05 28.98 6.53
N PRO A 648 19.66 30.15 6.83
CA PRO A 648 19.28 31.44 6.25
C PRO A 648 19.61 31.58 4.76
#